data_AF-A0A3S5HJY9-F1
#
_entry.id   AF-A0A3S5HJY9-F1
#
_cell.length_a   1.000
_cell.length_b   1.000
_cell.length_c   1.000
_cell.angle_alpha   90.00
_cell.angle_beta   90.00
_cell.angle_gamma   90.00
#
_symmetry.space_group_name_H-M   'P 1'
#
loop_
_entity.id
_entity.type
_entity.pdbx_description
1 polymer ?
#
loop_
_entity_poly.entity_id
_entity_poly.type
_entity_poly.pdbx_seq_one_letter_code
_entity_poly.pdbx_strand_id
1 'polypeptide(L)'
;MGKSKKQQTKTKQRRPSFIHRPIFGLLLTVVVNIIYIALLFVIGRYVNLHSKYFMLGITIIVLLVLILNLFFLLGYAKRIRFFRKAVAVFGMFMLIVGSVGSYYTFKTNAIANQMINESGQENKEFSVISFKEGAKKEDLDHSTLGYVETTQEFEDAVKKNVAKESRTIEYVKFKSYDDLLIASLNDKIQFAVVPKNFSSLSKRLETEERNPIEFSKAMFSFSIKSKETVNDKDVLKEPFTMLMIGVNEELADSIILTSFNPETLKITMTSIPRDSYLPIACQNNYPDKITHARAFSRQCLIDSVQDFMGVNIDFYFETDFYALVKIVDTLGGLELESPIAFGGSLPKEENPSEFHEIWIPAGKQKMDGKQVITFARERYAFTGGDYVRQMNQQYVIKELANQILSTRNVNTLVNVLDAAKDNLQMNISINDITSLMGYALQNIEKSPVSPYNTFRIVSTQLQGEGEIIDDGYSGKYVSHPYMRDVQVARDVISDNLKHDADHLDVKTFSFKQSKPYRSALFNPSQNEEGLYYPGDVVPKRLEDTDKDKETERSNVVPDLTSMSRSEIKRWAQNNGVTVVFNEIDQNSDSYQDYYSDGQIIYQSVEPGDYHQKQTYIELTIVVKSEVEEPKGVTIPDFIGDTVADAIAWANGNGFTIEAIPSGDTTAIIESQSIRPGLYQGEHRNIVVSVRIESEKPENQNSNE
;
A
#
# COMPACT_ATOMS: atom_id res chain seq x y z
N MET A 1 12.31 51.18 94.66
CA MET A 1 12.48 50.83 93.23
C MET A 1 12.68 49.32 93.11
N GLY A 2 11.99 48.68 92.15
CA GLY A 2 12.33 47.32 91.68
C GLY A 2 11.42 46.16 92.14
N LYS A 3 10.21 46.04 91.58
CA LYS A 3 9.50 44.75 91.48
C LYS A 3 9.87 44.10 90.14
N SER A 4 10.58 42.98 90.22
CA SER A 4 10.93 42.10 89.11
C SER A 4 9.68 41.45 88.51
N LYS A 5 9.40 41.70 87.22
CA LYS A 5 8.36 41.01 86.45
C LYS A 5 8.96 39.76 85.80
N LYS A 6 8.41 38.60 86.18
CA LYS A 6 8.54 37.32 85.47
C LYS A 6 8.15 37.48 83.99
N GLN A 7 8.99 37.01 83.08
CA GLN A 7 8.63 36.78 81.69
C GLN A 7 8.59 35.27 81.44
N GLN A 8 7.38 34.75 81.17
CA GLN A 8 7.14 33.38 80.72
C GLN A 8 7.59 33.24 79.26
N THR A 9 8.53 32.35 78.99
CA THR A 9 8.83 31.88 77.63
C THR A 9 7.88 30.72 77.28
N LYS A 10 6.89 31.00 76.42
CA LYS A 10 6.01 30.00 75.80
C LYS A 10 6.84 29.10 74.88
N THR A 11 7.03 27.83 75.24
CA THR A 11 7.49 26.79 74.31
C THR A 11 6.43 26.54 73.25
N LYS A 12 6.71 26.96 72.01
CA LYS A 12 5.88 26.73 70.82
C LYS A 12 5.96 25.22 70.48
N GLN A 13 5.00 24.42 70.94
CA GLN A 13 4.83 23.03 70.49
C GLN A 13 4.61 23.04 68.97
N ARG A 14 5.62 22.62 68.19
CA ARG A 14 5.46 22.34 66.77
C ARG A 14 4.50 21.16 66.65
N ARG A 15 3.30 21.38 66.10
CA ARG A 15 2.37 20.29 65.74
C ARG A 15 3.13 19.26 64.89
N PRO A 16 3.11 17.96 65.23
CA PRO A 16 3.79 16.95 64.43
C PRO A 16 3.24 16.98 63.00
N SER A 17 4.12 16.99 62.00
CA SER A 17 3.68 17.02 60.60
C SER A 17 2.82 15.80 60.30
N PHE A 18 1.79 15.99 59.47
CA PHE A 18 0.78 14.98 59.14
C PHE A 18 1.39 13.65 58.70
N ILE A 19 2.53 13.69 58.01
CA ILE A 19 3.33 12.56 57.51
C ILE A 19 3.81 11.61 58.63
N HIS A 20 3.94 12.09 59.87
CA HIS A 20 4.42 11.28 61.00
C HIS A 20 3.33 10.49 61.70
N ARG A 21 2.05 10.67 61.32
CA ARG A 21 0.93 9.91 61.91
C ARG A 21 0.90 8.48 61.37
N PRO A 22 0.71 7.45 62.23
CA PRO A 22 0.63 6.05 61.81
C PRO A 22 -0.46 5.78 60.77
N ILE A 23 -1.57 6.50 60.86
CA ILE A 23 -2.69 6.42 59.93
C ILE A 23 -2.28 6.80 58.50
N PHE A 24 -1.39 7.78 58.32
CA PHE A 24 -0.95 8.21 57.00
C PHE A 24 -0.15 7.13 56.26
N GLY A 25 0.80 6.50 56.96
CA GLY A 25 1.58 5.39 56.37
C GLY A 25 0.73 4.17 56.06
N LEU A 26 -0.28 3.88 56.91
CA LEU A 26 -1.24 2.81 56.68
C LEU A 26 -2.07 3.08 55.43
N LEU A 27 -2.65 4.28 55.31
CA LEU A 27 -3.43 4.67 54.13
C LEU A 27 -2.57 4.63 52.86
N LEU A 28 -1.36 5.18 52.90
CA LEU A 28 -0.45 5.19 51.76
C LEU A 28 -0.09 3.77 51.29
N THR A 29 0.24 2.87 52.22
CA THR A 29 0.57 1.49 51.88
C THR A 29 -0.64 0.73 51.34
N VAL A 30 -1.82 0.89 51.93
CA VAL A 30 -3.06 0.29 51.42
C VAL A 30 -3.35 0.76 50.00
N VAL A 31 -3.26 2.07 49.74
CA VAL A 31 -3.47 2.64 48.39
C VAL A 31 -2.45 2.12 47.39
N VAL A 32 -1.16 2.05 47.74
CA VAL A 32 -0.13 1.48 46.87
C VAL A 32 -0.42 0.01 46.57
N ASN A 33 -0.81 -0.79 47.57
CA ASN A 33 -1.14 -2.21 47.35
C ASN A 33 -2.38 -2.37 46.46
N ILE A 34 -3.43 -1.56 46.63
CA ILE A 34 -4.64 -1.61 45.78
C ILE A 34 -4.29 -1.27 44.33
N ILE A 35 -3.58 -0.16 44.10
CA ILE A 35 -3.14 0.25 42.75
C ILE A 35 -2.28 -0.85 42.13
N TYR A 36 -1.41 -1.47 42.93
CA TYR A 36 -0.51 -2.50 42.41
C TYR A 36 -1.23 -3.82 42.09
N ILE A 37 -2.21 -4.23 42.90
CA ILE A 37 -3.07 -5.38 42.58
C ILE A 37 -3.85 -5.11 41.29
N ALA A 38 -4.41 -3.91 41.13
CA ALA A 38 -5.07 -3.52 39.89
C ALA A 38 -4.10 -3.54 38.69
N LEU A 39 -2.90 -3.00 38.87
CA LEU A 39 -1.84 -3.01 37.86
C LEU A 39 -1.44 -4.45 37.48
N LEU A 40 -1.27 -5.35 38.45
CA LEU A 40 -0.96 -6.75 38.20
C LEU A 40 -2.09 -7.50 37.50
N PHE A 41 -3.35 -7.23 37.84
CA PHE A 41 -4.49 -7.83 37.15
C PHE A 41 -4.56 -7.37 35.69
N VAL A 42 -4.29 -6.09 35.46
CA VAL A 42 -4.24 -5.49 34.13
C VAL A 42 -3.06 -6.02 33.32
N ILE A 43 -1.84 -6.02 33.88
CA ILE A 43 -0.64 -6.63 33.27
C ILE A 43 -0.83 -8.13 33.05
N GLY A 44 -1.60 -8.78 33.94
CA GLY A 44 -1.97 -10.19 33.86
C GLY A 44 -2.67 -10.56 32.56
N ARG A 45 -3.43 -9.63 31.95
CA ARG A 45 -4.05 -9.84 30.63
C ARG A 45 -3.03 -9.95 29.50
N TYR A 46 -1.84 -9.41 29.72
CA TYR A 46 -0.73 -9.40 28.78
C TYR A 46 0.27 -10.56 29.06
N VAL A 47 -0.09 -11.55 29.90
CA VAL A 47 0.78 -12.67 30.29
C VAL A 47 1.28 -13.51 29.11
N ASN A 48 0.54 -13.54 28.01
CA ASN A 48 0.91 -14.25 26.79
C ASN A 48 2.05 -13.58 25.99
N LEU A 49 2.40 -12.32 26.30
CA LEU A 49 3.41 -11.52 25.57
C LEU A 49 4.87 -11.77 25.99
N HIS A 50 5.17 -12.83 26.73
CA HIS A 50 6.35 -12.79 27.62
C HIS A 50 7.67 -13.29 27.04
N SER A 51 8.69 -12.43 27.17
CA SER A 51 10.10 -12.82 27.29
C SER A 51 10.45 -13.10 28.76
N LYS A 52 11.54 -13.84 29.02
CA LYS A 52 12.05 -14.11 30.38
C LYS A 52 12.27 -12.83 31.22
N TYR A 53 12.58 -11.72 30.56
CA TYR A 53 12.85 -10.43 31.21
C TYR A 53 11.58 -9.73 31.73
N PHE A 54 10.43 -9.94 31.08
CA PHE A 54 9.16 -9.36 31.52
C PHE A 54 8.69 -9.96 32.85
N MET A 55 8.77 -11.29 32.97
CA MET A 55 8.47 -11.98 34.23
C MET A 55 9.44 -11.64 35.35
N LEU A 56 10.72 -11.42 35.02
CA LEU A 56 11.70 -10.89 35.96
C LEU A 56 11.28 -9.50 36.46
N GLY A 57 10.79 -8.64 35.56
CA GLY A 57 10.23 -7.33 35.90
C GLY A 57 9.07 -7.41 36.89
N ILE A 58 8.05 -8.22 36.62
CA ILE A 58 6.93 -8.45 37.56
C ILE A 58 7.44 -8.93 38.92
N THR A 59 8.35 -9.90 38.91
CA THR A 59 8.92 -10.48 40.14
C THR A 59 9.65 -9.41 40.96
N ILE A 60 10.44 -8.56 40.31
CA ILE A 60 11.13 -7.43 40.95
C ILE A 60 10.10 -6.47 41.57
N ILE A 61 9.06 -6.10 40.85
CA ILE A 61 8.09 -5.13 41.36
C ILE A 61 7.28 -5.72 42.53
N VAL A 62 6.91 -7.01 42.49
CA VAL A 62 6.30 -7.72 43.63
C VAL A 62 7.24 -7.70 44.84
N LEU A 63 8.53 -7.98 44.64
CA LEU A 63 9.53 -7.91 45.72
C LEU A 63 9.65 -6.51 46.30
N LEU A 64 9.62 -5.47 45.47
CA LEU A 64 9.67 -4.08 45.94
C LEU A 64 8.44 -3.71 46.78
N VAL A 65 7.24 -4.18 46.43
CA VAL A 65 6.02 -3.98 47.24
C VAL A 65 6.12 -4.72 48.58
N LEU A 66 6.67 -5.94 48.60
CA LEU A 66 6.92 -6.66 49.85
C LEU A 66 7.94 -5.92 50.74
N ILE A 67 9.00 -5.34 50.15
CA ILE A 67 9.97 -4.51 50.87
C ILE A 67 9.32 -3.25 51.45
N LEU A 68 8.43 -2.59 50.69
CA LEU A 68 7.66 -1.44 51.19
C LEU A 68 6.81 -1.84 52.41
N ASN A 69 6.11 -2.98 52.34
CA ASN A 69 5.32 -3.51 53.45
C ASN A 69 6.19 -3.84 54.67
N LEU A 70 7.39 -4.38 54.47
CA LEU A 70 8.37 -4.62 55.53
C LEU A 70 8.86 -3.32 56.19
N PHE A 71 9.18 -2.30 55.39
CA PHE A 71 9.58 -0.98 55.91
C PHE A 71 8.45 -0.29 56.66
N PHE A 72 7.21 -0.49 56.24
CA PHE A 72 6.04 -0.04 56.99
C PHE A 72 5.96 -0.70 58.36
N LEU A 73 6.07 -2.04 58.43
CA LEU A 73 6.11 -2.77 59.69
C LEU A 73 7.24 -2.27 60.60
N LEU A 74 8.46 -2.12 60.10
CA LEU A 74 9.61 -1.65 60.89
C LEU A 74 9.47 -0.19 61.34
N GLY A 75 8.99 0.71 60.48
CA GLY A 75 8.85 2.14 60.77
C GLY A 75 7.71 2.46 61.74
N TYR A 76 6.61 1.71 61.68
CA TYR A 76 5.43 1.98 62.48
C TYR A 76 5.31 1.07 63.71
N ALA A 77 5.69 -0.20 63.65
CA ALA A 77 5.72 -1.08 64.83
C ALA A 77 6.89 -0.75 65.78
N LYS A 78 8.11 -0.52 65.26
CA LYS A 78 9.29 -0.16 66.08
C LYS A 78 9.48 1.36 66.25
N ARG A 79 8.57 2.18 65.72
CA ARG A 79 8.59 3.66 65.77
C ARG A 79 9.90 4.33 65.28
N ILE A 80 10.57 3.71 64.32
CA ILE A 80 11.85 4.21 63.78
C ILE A 80 11.59 5.28 62.71
N ARG A 81 12.09 6.52 62.91
CA ARG A 81 11.82 7.66 62.01
C ARG A 81 12.35 7.49 60.58
N PHE A 82 13.50 6.80 60.43
CA PHE A 82 14.11 6.55 59.12
C PHE A 82 13.15 5.76 58.21
N PHE A 83 12.67 4.61 58.68
CA PHE A 83 11.76 3.76 57.91
C PHE A 83 10.43 4.46 57.59
N ARG A 84 9.92 5.34 58.46
CA ARG A 84 8.71 6.14 58.14
C ARG A 84 8.93 7.09 56.96
N LYS A 85 10.09 7.75 56.88
CA LYS A 85 10.44 8.59 55.72
C LYS A 85 10.66 7.75 54.47
N ALA A 86 11.32 6.59 54.60
CA ALA A 86 11.54 5.67 53.50
C ALA A 86 10.22 5.18 52.89
N VAL A 87 9.24 4.78 53.73
CA VAL A 87 7.89 4.38 53.27
C VAL A 87 7.18 5.52 52.53
N ALA A 88 7.28 6.75 53.03
CA ALA A 88 6.65 7.90 52.37
C ALA A 88 7.27 8.19 50.99
N VAL A 89 8.61 8.22 50.90
CA VAL A 89 9.32 8.49 49.63
C VAL A 89 9.13 7.34 48.64
N PHE A 90 9.33 6.10 49.11
CA PHE A 90 9.24 4.92 48.26
C PHE A 90 7.81 4.62 47.83
N GLY A 91 6.83 4.82 48.72
CA GLY A 91 5.41 4.76 48.38
C GLY A 91 5.01 5.81 47.35
N MET A 92 5.51 7.05 47.47
CA MET A 92 5.28 8.09 46.46
C MET A 92 5.89 7.73 45.10
N PHE A 93 7.11 7.19 45.08
CA PHE A 93 7.75 6.70 43.86
C PHE A 93 6.93 5.58 43.21
N MET A 94 6.47 4.60 43.99
CA MET A 94 5.60 3.53 43.51
C MET A 94 4.27 4.03 42.96
N LEU A 95 3.67 5.06 43.57
CA LEU A 95 2.48 5.70 43.03
C LEU A 95 2.74 6.35 41.67
N ILE A 96 3.89 7.02 41.50
CA ILE A 96 4.25 7.62 40.20
C ILE A 96 4.40 6.51 39.15
N VAL A 97 5.20 5.46 39.44
CA VAL A 97 5.41 4.34 38.50
C VAL A 97 4.09 3.63 38.18
N GLY A 98 3.27 3.34 39.19
CA GLY A 98 1.96 2.70 38.99
C GLY A 98 0.98 3.58 38.21
N SER A 99 1.00 4.90 38.43
CA SER A 99 0.17 5.85 37.68
C SER A 99 0.59 5.93 36.22
N VAL A 100 1.89 5.95 35.94
CA VAL A 100 2.43 5.91 34.57
C VAL A 100 2.03 4.60 33.88
N GLY A 101 2.21 3.44 34.53
CA GLY A 101 1.79 2.15 33.97
C GLY A 101 0.28 2.06 33.71
N SER A 102 -0.52 2.60 34.64
CA SER A 102 -1.98 2.67 34.49
C SER A 102 -2.39 3.59 33.34
N TYR A 103 -1.71 4.74 33.17
CA TYR A 103 -1.93 5.66 32.06
C TYR A 103 -1.68 4.99 30.72
N TYR A 104 -0.54 4.31 30.55
CA TYR A 104 -0.24 3.60 29.30
C TYR A 104 -1.26 2.50 29.02
N THR A 105 -1.68 1.74 30.03
CA THR A 105 -2.68 0.70 29.81
C THR A 105 -4.06 1.28 29.47
N PHE A 106 -4.46 2.37 30.15
CA PHE A 106 -5.69 3.08 29.81
C PHE A 106 -5.64 3.60 28.38
N LYS A 107 -4.51 4.16 27.95
CA LYS A 107 -4.28 4.59 26.57
C LYS A 107 -4.42 3.41 25.59
N THR A 108 -3.76 2.29 25.86
CA THR A 108 -3.85 1.08 25.01
C THR A 108 -5.29 0.55 24.92
N ASN A 109 -6.02 0.50 26.03
CA ASN A 109 -7.42 0.07 26.02
C ASN A 109 -8.32 1.07 25.27
N ALA A 110 -8.08 2.38 25.40
CA ALA A 110 -8.83 3.40 24.68
C ALA A 110 -8.62 3.28 23.16
N ILE A 111 -7.38 3.00 22.73
CA ILE A 111 -7.03 2.70 21.34
C ILE A 111 -7.76 1.42 20.88
N ALA A 112 -7.68 0.35 21.67
CA ALA A 112 -8.32 -0.93 21.37
C ALA A 112 -9.83 -0.79 21.15
N ASN A 113 -10.53 -0.09 22.03
CA ASN A 113 -11.99 0.10 21.95
C ASN A 113 -12.46 0.88 20.72
N GLN A 114 -11.57 1.62 20.05
CA GLN A 114 -11.92 2.43 18.87
C GLN A 114 -11.76 1.66 17.55
N MET A 115 -10.83 0.71 17.50
CA MET A 115 -10.50 -0.06 16.29
C MET A 115 -11.06 -1.48 16.31
N ILE A 116 -11.15 -2.11 17.49
CA ILE A 116 -11.69 -3.46 17.63
C ILE A 116 -13.20 -3.36 17.66
N ASN A 117 -13.87 -4.05 16.73
CA ASN A 117 -15.30 -4.23 16.81
C ASN A 117 -15.69 -5.29 17.85
N GLU A 118 -15.48 -5.00 19.15
CA GLU A 118 -15.82 -5.91 20.24
C GLU A 118 -17.32 -6.23 20.30
N SER A 119 -18.15 -5.33 19.75
CA SER A 119 -19.60 -5.53 19.73
C SER A 119 -20.05 -6.58 18.71
N GLY A 120 -19.17 -6.97 17.77
CA GLY A 120 -19.53 -7.81 16.63
C GLY A 120 -20.69 -7.21 15.83
N GLN A 121 -20.77 -5.88 15.74
CA GLN A 121 -21.84 -5.17 15.04
C GLN A 121 -21.28 -4.04 14.20
N GLU A 122 -21.68 -3.98 12.94
CA GLU A 122 -21.46 -2.83 12.07
C GLU A 122 -22.75 -2.00 12.00
N ASN A 123 -22.66 -0.70 12.24
CA ASN A 123 -23.78 0.21 11.96
C ASN A 123 -23.66 0.70 10.52
N LYS A 124 -24.58 0.30 9.66
CA LYS A 124 -24.69 0.81 8.30
C LYS A 124 -25.75 1.87 8.18
N GLU A 125 -25.36 3.03 7.68
CA GLU A 125 -26.25 4.18 7.51
C GLU A 125 -26.81 4.21 6.09
N PHE A 126 -28.13 4.33 6.01
CA PHE A 126 -28.88 4.45 4.77
C PHE A 126 -29.64 5.78 4.77
N SER A 127 -29.87 6.30 3.58
CA SER A 127 -30.66 7.49 3.33
C SER A 127 -31.84 7.13 2.42
N VAL A 128 -33.01 7.67 2.76
CA VAL A 128 -34.09 7.78 1.78
C VAL A 128 -33.86 9.06 0.99
N ILE A 129 -33.68 8.93 -0.32
CA ILE A 129 -33.47 10.05 -1.23
C ILE A 129 -34.69 10.24 -2.13
N SER A 130 -34.91 11.48 -2.57
CA SER A 130 -35.77 11.82 -3.70
C SER A 130 -34.89 12.05 -4.92
N PHE A 131 -35.31 11.57 -6.09
CA PHE A 131 -34.68 11.91 -7.38
C PHE A 131 -35.19 13.23 -7.98
N LYS A 132 -36.23 13.83 -7.38
CA LYS A 132 -36.77 15.14 -7.77
C LYS A 132 -36.19 16.25 -6.90
N GLU A 133 -35.72 17.31 -7.56
CA GLU A 133 -35.27 18.54 -6.91
C GLU A 133 -36.44 19.20 -6.16
N GLY A 134 -36.18 19.68 -4.93
CA GLY A 134 -37.17 20.40 -4.14
C GLY A 134 -38.20 19.53 -3.39
N ALA A 135 -38.16 18.21 -3.53
CA ALA A 135 -39.05 17.30 -2.82
C ALA A 135 -39.01 17.48 -1.29
N LYS A 136 -40.16 17.27 -0.67
CA LYS A 136 -40.41 17.33 0.77
C LYS A 136 -40.82 15.96 1.30
N LYS A 137 -40.82 15.81 2.63
CA LYS A 137 -41.17 14.55 3.27
C LYS A 137 -42.63 14.16 3.05
N GLU A 138 -43.51 15.14 2.92
CA GLU A 138 -44.93 14.91 2.66
C GLU A 138 -45.17 14.28 1.27
N ASP A 139 -44.23 14.43 0.34
CA ASP A 139 -44.31 13.87 -1.01
C ASP A 139 -44.08 12.34 -1.04
N LEU A 140 -43.70 11.73 0.09
CA LEU A 140 -43.60 10.27 0.20
C LEU A 140 -44.96 9.57 0.11
N ASP A 141 -46.03 10.23 0.56
CA ASP A 141 -47.37 9.64 0.49
C ASP A 141 -47.84 9.48 -0.96
N HIS A 142 -48.45 8.33 -1.26
CA HIS A 142 -48.93 7.95 -2.59
C HIS A 142 -47.85 7.91 -3.70
N SER A 143 -46.57 7.85 -3.30
CA SER A 143 -45.43 7.75 -4.21
C SER A 143 -44.80 6.35 -4.22
N THR A 144 -43.85 6.13 -5.11
CA THR A 144 -43.09 4.88 -5.23
C THR A 144 -41.68 5.02 -4.64
N LEU A 145 -41.31 4.08 -3.78
CA LEU A 145 -39.98 3.96 -3.18
C LEU A 145 -39.29 2.66 -3.60
N GLY A 146 -38.15 2.81 -4.26
CA GLY A 146 -37.26 1.72 -4.62
C GLY A 146 -36.31 1.33 -3.49
N TYR A 147 -36.03 0.05 -3.34
CA TYR A 147 -34.88 -0.42 -2.54
C TYR A 147 -34.29 -1.70 -3.12
N VAL A 148 -33.01 -1.94 -2.85
CA VAL A 148 -32.32 -3.16 -3.28
C VAL A 148 -32.67 -4.31 -2.35
N GLU A 149 -33.09 -5.43 -2.93
CA GLU A 149 -33.36 -6.67 -2.22
C GLU A 149 -32.05 -7.20 -1.60
N THR A 150 -32.06 -7.33 -0.27
CA THR A 150 -30.93 -7.88 0.48
C THR A 150 -31.44 -8.92 1.49
N THR A 151 -31.40 -8.63 2.78
CA THR A 151 -31.89 -9.52 3.84
C THR A 151 -33.30 -9.14 4.29
N GLN A 152 -34.01 -10.08 4.90
CA GLN A 152 -35.30 -9.79 5.53
C GLN A 152 -35.18 -8.71 6.62
N GLU A 153 -34.08 -8.72 7.37
CA GLU A 153 -33.80 -7.71 8.40
C GLU A 153 -33.67 -6.30 7.82
N PHE A 154 -33.04 -6.17 6.65
CA PHE A 154 -32.97 -4.90 5.92
C PHE A 154 -34.35 -4.44 5.47
N GLU A 155 -35.13 -5.32 4.85
CA GLU A 155 -36.49 -5.01 4.39
C GLU A 155 -37.41 -4.55 5.54
N ASP A 156 -37.36 -5.25 6.67
CA ASP A 156 -38.12 -4.90 7.87
C ASP A 156 -37.67 -3.55 8.43
N ALA A 157 -36.36 -3.26 8.41
CA ALA A 157 -35.82 -1.99 8.85
C ALA A 157 -36.22 -0.81 7.93
N VAL A 158 -36.20 -1.01 6.61
CA VAL A 158 -36.70 -0.03 5.63
C VAL A 158 -38.16 0.27 5.91
N LYS A 159 -39.02 -0.74 5.92
CA LYS A 159 -40.47 -0.58 6.14
C LYS A 159 -40.77 0.09 7.48
N LYS A 160 -40.09 -0.33 8.56
CA LYS A 160 -40.25 0.25 9.91
C LYS A 160 -39.87 1.73 9.97
N ASN A 161 -38.80 2.14 9.29
CA ASN A 161 -38.35 3.53 9.33
C ASN A 161 -39.17 4.42 8.40
N VAL A 162 -39.54 3.94 7.22
CA VAL A 162 -40.41 4.67 6.27
C VAL A 162 -41.84 4.83 6.84
N ALA A 163 -42.36 3.83 7.57
CA ALA A 163 -43.69 3.89 8.20
C ALA A 163 -43.85 5.01 9.26
N LYS A 164 -42.74 5.62 9.72
CA LYS A 164 -42.77 6.79 10.61
C LYS A 164 -43.13 8.07 9.86
N GLU A 165 -42.88 8.11 8.55
CA GLU A 165 -43.01 9.28 7.68
C GLU A 165 -44.18 9.13 6.70
N SER A 166 -44.44 7.93 6.17
CA SER A 166 -45.56 7.66 5.25
C SER A 166 -46.20 6.28 5.49
N ARG A 167 -47.54 6.19 5.34
CA ARG A 167 -48.30 4.93 5.42
C ARG A 167 -48.84 4.43 4.07
N THR A 168 -48.76 5.27 3.04
CA THR A 168 -49.41 5.02 1.74
C THR A 168 -48.41 4.79 0.60
N ILE A 169 -47.12 4.86 0.89
CA ILE A 169 -46.04 4.64 -0.07
C ILE A 169 -46.04 3.21 -0.62
N GLU A 170 -45.82 3.10 -1.93
CA GLU A 170 -45.66 1.82 -2.62
C GLU A 170 -44.18 1.43 -2.68
N TYR A 171 -43.88 0.18 -2.37
CA TYR A 171 -42.52 -0.35 -2.33
C TYR A 171 -42.20 -1.14 -3.58
N VAL A 172 -41.09 -0.82 -4.23
CA VAL A 172 -40.58 -1.54 -5.42
C VAL A 172 -39.22 -2.14 -5.10
N LYS A 173 -39.07 -3.45 -5.30
CA LYS A 173 -37.82 -4.17 -5.06
C LYS A 173 -36.98 -4.21 -6.34
N PHE A 174 -35.67 -4.00 -6.20
CA PHE A 174 -34.69 -4.12 -7.26
C PHE A 174 -33.59 -5.12 -6.88
N LYS A 175 -32.95 -5.77 -7.86
CA LYS A 175 -31.90 -6.75 -7.59
C LYS A 175 -30.55 -6.09 -7.31
N SER A 176 -30.29 -4.96 -7.97
CA SER A 176 -29.06 -4.19 -7.82
C SER A 176 -29.35 -2.69 -7.66
N TYR A 177 -28.35 -1.94 -7.18
CA TYR A 177 -28.42 -0.48 -7.22
C TYR A 177 -28.45 0.04 -8.67
N ASP A 178 -27.87 -0.69 -9.62
CA ASP A 178 -27.85 -0.31 -11.04
C ASP A 178 -29.29 -0.33 -11.59
N ASP A 179 -30.03 -1.43 -11.37
CA ASP A 179 -31.46 -1.53 -11.74
C ASP A 179 -32.32 -0.44 -11.09
N LEU A 180 -32.03 -0.13 -9.83
CA LEU A 180 -32.73 0.91 -9.07
C LEU A 180 -32.49 2.29 -9.68
N LEU A 181 -31.23 2.63 -10.01
CA LEU A 181 -30.88 3.90 -10.63
C LEU A 181 -31.48 4.00 -12.05
N ILE A 182 -31.41 2.94 -12.84
CA ILE A 182 -32.06 2.87 -14.16
C ILE A 182 -33.58 3.07 -14.04
N ALA A 183 -34.21 2.46 -13.04
CA ALA A 183 -35.64 2.66 -12.80
C ALA A 183 -35.98 4.11 -12.41
N SER A 184 -35.08 4.80 -11.71
CA SER A 184 -35.24 6.22 -11.40
C SER A 184 -35.15 7.11 -12.64
N LEU A 185 -34.24 6.82 -13.57
CA LEU A 185 -34.09 7.54 -14.83
C LEU A 185 -35.32 7.41 -15.74
N ASN A 186 -36.03 6.28 -15.63
CA ASN A 186 -37.27 6.02 -16.35
C ASN A 186 -38.54 6.49 -15.61
N ASP A 187 -38.39 7.32 -14.56
CA ASP A 187 -39.49 7.83 -13.73
C ASP A 187 -40.36 6.73 -13.08
N LYS A 188 -39.87 5.48 -12.97
CA LYS A 188 -40.60 4.36 -12.35
C LYS A 188 -40.66 4.49 -10.83
N ILE A 189 -39.63 5.09 -10.24
CA ILE A 189 -39.53 5.37 -8.81
C ILE A 189 -39.25 6.85 -8.56
N GLN A 190 -39.81 7.39 -7.47
CA GLN A 190 -39.60 8.79 -7.08
C GLN A 190 -38.63 8.90 -5.92
N PHE A 191 -38.64 7.90 -5.04
CA PHE A 191 -37.76 7.80 -3.89
C PHE A 191 -36.95 6.51 -3.95
N ALA A 192 -35.80 6.50 -3.28
CA ALA A 192 -35.03 5.29 -3.07
C ALA A 192 -34.37 5.22 -1.71
N VAL A 193 -34.20 4.00 -1.20
CA VAL A 193 -33.26 3.72 -0.10
C VAL A 193 -31.90 3.42 -0.70
N VAL A 194 -30.90 4.19 -0.29
CA VAL A 194 -29.52 4.09 -0.76
C VAL A 194 -28.56 4.18 0.44
N PRO A 195 -27.30 3.74 0.33
CA PRO A 195 -26.30 3.98 1.37
C PRO A 195 -26.16 5.48 1.63
N LYS A 196 -25.80 5.90 2.85
CA LYS A 196 -25.72 7.33 3.18
C LYS A 196 -24.77 8.11 2.27
N ASN A 197 -23.68 7.48 1.86
CA ASN A 197 -22.71 8.04 0.91
C ASN A 197 -23.13 7.77 -0.55
N PHE A 198 -24.41 7.90 -0.86
CA PHE A 198 -24.97 7.56 -2.18
C PHE A 198 -24.36 8.37 -3.34
N SER A 199 -23.67 9.47 -3.06
CA SER A 199 -22.85 10.17 -4.06
C SER A 199 -21.88 9.23 -4.78
N SER A 200 -21.33 8.21 -4.10
CA SER A 200 -20.45 7.22 -4.76
C SER A 200 -21.20 6.31 -5.74
N LEU A 201 -22.53 6.14 -5.58
CA LEU A 201 -23.35 5.40 -6.54
C LEU A 201 -23.42 6.09 -7.92
N SER A 202 -23.15 7.40 -7.99
CA SER A 202 -23.03 8.09 -9.28
C SER A 202 -21.96 7.47 -10.19
N LYS A 203 -20.89 6.92 -9.60
CA LYS A 203 -19.78 6.30 -10.32
C LYS A 203 -20.13 4.92 -10.88
N ARG A 204 -21.32 4.39 -10.58
CA ARG A 204 -21.77 3.07 -11.07
C ARG A 204 -22.36 3.13 -12.47
N LEU A 205 -22.93 4.27 -12.86
CA LEU A 205 -23.43 4.55 -14.20
C LEU A 205 -22.36 5.34 -14.96
N GLU A 206 -21.29 4.67 -15.38
CA GLU A 206 -20.04 5.27 -15.87
C GLU A 206 -20.21 6.14 -17.15
N THR A 207 -21.33 6.05 -17.87
CA THR A 207 -21.48 6.60 -19.24
C THR A 207 -22.67 7.55 -19.47
N GLU A 208 -23.40 7.97 -18.45
CA GLU A 208 -24.66 8.72 -18.64
C GLU A 208 -24.50 10.25 -18.63
N GLU A 209 -25.16 10.94 -19.58
CA GLU A 209 -25.34 12.41 -19.58
C GLU A 209 -26.29 12.87 -18.45
N ARG A 210 -27.04 11.95 -17.81
CA ARG A 210 -27.91 12.23 -16.67
C ARG A 210 -27.63 11.28 -15.53
N ASN A 211 -26.92 11.78 -14.53
CA ASN A 211 -26.74 11.08 -13.26
C ASN A 211 -27.95 11.34 -12.35
N PRO A 212 -28.79 10.33 -12.02
CA PRO A 212 -29.98 10.55 -11.19
C PRO A 212 -29.62 10.98 -9.76
N ILE A 213 -28.40 10.69 -9.32
CA ILE A 213 -27.90 11.10 -8.01
C ILE A 213 -27.58 12.59 -7.95
N GLU A 214 -27.23 13.24 -9.07
CA GLU A 214 -26.81 14.65 -9.10
C GLU A 214 -27.88 15.61 -8.55
N PHE A 215 -29.14 15.37 -8.91
CA PHE A 215 -30.29 16.17 -8.45
C PHE A 215 -30.99 15.57 -7.23
N SER A 216 -30.41 14.51 -6.66
CA SER A 216 -31.05 13.81 -5.56
C SER A 216 -30.92 14.55 -4.23
N LYS A 217 -31.94 14.41 -3.38
CA LYS A 217 -31.97 15.04 -2.06
C LYS A 217 -32.29 14.01 -0.99
N ALA A 218 -31.47 13.94 0.05
CA ALA A 218 -31.74 13.11 1.22
C ALA A 218 -32.95 13.66 2.00
N MET A 219 -33.95 12.81 2.23
CA MET A 219 -35.17 13.09 2.99
C MET A 219 -34.95 12.84 4.49
N PHE A 220 -34.39 11.68 4.81
CA PHE A 220 -33.99 11.28 6.16
C PHE A 220 -33.03 10.09 6.07
N SER A 221 -32.30 9.84 7.15
CA SER A 221 -31.38 8.70 7.27
C SER A 221 -31.77 7.81 8.43
N PHE A 222 -31.40 6.54 8.34
CA PHE A 222 -31.56 5.55 9.40
C PHE A 222 -30.38 4.58 9.38
N SER A 223 -30.13 3.90 10.50
CA SER A 223 -29.07 2.92 10.62
C SER A 223 -29.61 1.51 10.82
N ILE A 224 -28.92 0.55 10.21
CA ILE A 224 -29.15 -0.88 10.38
C ILE A 224 -27.91 -1.47 11.04
N LYS A 225 -28.13 -2.34 12.03
CA LYS A 225 -27.06 -3.08 12.69
C LYS A 225 -26.86 -4.40 11.95
N SER A 226 -25.73 -4.56 11.28
CA SER A 226 -25.30 -5.85 10.75
C SER A 226 -24.53 -6.57 11.85
N LYS A 227 -24.87 -7.84 12.13
CA LYS A 227 -24.03 -8.68 12.98
C LYS A 227 -22.80 -9.09 12.19
N GLU A 228 -21.67 -9.11 12.87
CA GLU A 228 -20.40 -9.61 12.34
C GLU A 228 -20.02 -10.91 13.04
N THR A 229 -19.29 -11.74 12.31
CA THR A 229 -18.75 -12.97 12.87
C THR A 229 -17.57 -12.64 13.79
N VAL A 230 -17.67 -13.03 15.06
CA VAL A 230 -16.60 -12.91 16.04
C VAL A 230 -15.93 -14.28 16.19
N ASN A 231 -14.60 -14.31 16.14
CA ASN A 231 -13.80 -15.52 16.26
C ASN A 231 -12.89 -15.45 17.50
N ASP A 232 -12.60 -16.60 18.11
CA ASP A 232 -11.81 -16.75 19.34
C ASP A 232 -10.64 -17.75 19.14
N LYS A 233 -10.14 -17.86 17.90
CA LYS A 233 -8.97 -18.69 17.58
C LYS A 233 -7.72 -18.23 18.33
N ASP A 234 -6.94 -19.18 18.85
CA ASP A 234 -5.62 -18.90 19.42
C ASP A 234 -4.62 -18.65 18.28
N VAL A 235 -4.40 -17.36 17.97
CA VAL A 235 -3.55 -16.90 16.86
C VAL A 235 -2.09 -17.40 16.93
N LEU A 236 -1.64 -17.89 18.08
CA LEU A 236 -0.28 -18.41 18.27
C LEU A 236 -0.16 -19.92 18.00
N LYS A 237 -1.27 -20.63 17.89
CA LYS A 237 -1.30 -22.10 17.75
C LYS A 237 -2.11 -22.58 16.56
N GLU A 238 -3.18 -21.89 16.22
CA GLU A 238 -4.09 -22.31 15.18
C GLU A 238 -3.82 -21.55 13.87
N PRO A 239 -3.74 -22.24 12.72
CA PRO A 239 -3.79 -21.57 11.44
C PRO A 239 -5.09 -20.78 11.28
N PHE A 240 -4.98 -19.56 10.75
CA PHE A 240 -6.12 -18.69 10.56
C PHE A 240 -6.04 -17.92 9.25
N THR A 241 -7.18 -17.41 8.82
CA THR A 241 -7.32 -16.52 7.65
C THR A 241 -7.65 -15.10 8.09
N MET A 242 -7.22 -14.12 7.30
CA MET A 242 -7.58 -12.72 7.50
C MET A 242 -7.86 -12.03 6.17
N LEU A 243 -9.00 -11.36 6.06
CA LEU A 243 -9.32 -10.51 4.92
C LEU A 243 -8.82 -9.09 5.16
N MET A 244 -7.84 -8.65 4.39
CA MET A 244 -7.36 -7.26 4.40
C MET A 244 -8.14 -6.45 3.36
N ILE A 245 -8.77 -5.37 3.81
CA ILE A 245 -9.71 -4.56 3.03
C ILE A 245 -9.22 -3.12 3.00
N GLY A 246 -8.94 -2.61 1.80
CA GLY A 246 -8.68 -1.18 1.57
C GLY A 246 -9.93 -0.49 1.06
N VAL A 247 -10.50 0.43 1.83
CA VAL A 247 -11.77 1.11 1.49
C VAL A 247 -11.57 2.50 0.90
N ASN A 248 -12.47 2.85 -0.01
CA ASN A 248 -12.58 4.17 -0.63
C ASN A 248 -14.07 4.48 -0.87
N GLU A 249 -14.61 5.50 -0.19
CA GLU A 249 -16.04 5.88 -0.29
C GLU A 249 -17.02 4.70 -0.16
N GLU A 250 -16.80 3.82 0.83
CA GLU A 250 -17.56 2.58 1.11
C GLU A 250 -17.33 1.40 0.14
N LEU A 251 -16.51 1.56 -0.89
CA LEU A 251 -16.11 0.47 -1.80
C LEU A 251 -14.81 -0.19 -1.34
N ALA A 252 -14.66 -1.49 -1.58
CA ALA A 252 -13.41 -2.21 -1.32
C ALA A 252 -12.51 -2.21 -2.56
N ASP A 253 -11.56 -1.27 -2.61
CA ASP A 253 -10.65 -1.08 -3.74
C ASP A 253 -9.39 -1.98 -3.67
N SER A 254 -9.14 -2.56 -2.49
CA SER A 254 -8.13 -3.60 -2.22
C SER A 254 -8.77 -4.72 -1.41
N ILE A 255 -8.66 -5.95 -1.89
CA ILE A 255 -9.22 -7.15 -1.28
C ILE A 255 -8.13 -8.21 -1.30
N ILE A 256 -7.51 -8.47 -0.15
CA ILE A 256 -6.40 -9.42 -0.03
C ILE A 256 -6.75 -10.45 1.02
N LEU A 257 -6.99 -11.68 0.58
CA LEU A 257 -7.25 -12.81 1.45
C LEU A 257 -5.92 -13.42 1.89
N THR A 258 -5.66 -13.39 3.18
CA THR A 258 -4.43 -13.91 3.77
C THR A 258 -4.69 -15.15 4.60
N SER A 259 -3.70 -16.04 4.68
CA SER A 259 -3.69 -17.11 5.67
C SER A 259 -2.35 -17.15 6.37
N PHE A 260 -2.35 -17.44 7.66
CA PHE A 260 -1.17 -17.55 8.50
C PHE A 260 -1.16 -18.90 9.20
N ASN A 261 -0.02 -19.58 9.16
CA ASN A 261 0.22 -20.79 9.92
C ASN A 261 1.36 -20.54 10.92
N PRO A 262 1.06 -20.48 12.24
CA PRO A 262 2.08 -20.23 13.25
C PRO A 262 3.10 -21.37 13.35
N GLU A 263 2.74 -22.61 13.03
CA GLU A 263 3.65 -23.75 13.10
C GLU A 263 4.69 -23.74 11.97
N THR A 264 4.25 -23.43 10.74
CA THR A 264 5.12 -23.44 9.54
C THR A 264 5.73 -22.09 9.20
N LEU A 265 5.31 -21.01 9.88
CA LEU A 265 5.67 -19.61 9.59
C LEU A 265 5.38 -19.19 8.15
N LYS A 266 4.43 -19.86 7.48
CA LYS A 266 4.00 -19.56 6.11
C LYS A 266 2.80 -18.61 6.14
N ILE A 267 2.90 -17.58 5.30
CA ILE A 267 1.83 -16.62 5.03
C ILE A 267 1.45 -16.75 3.56
N THR A 268 0.17 -16.74 3.25
CA THR A 268 -0.31 -16.53 1.88
C THR A 268 -0.96 -15.17 1.78
N MET A 269 -0.82 -14.49 0.64
CA MET A 269 -1.54 -13.25 0.32
C MET A 269 -2.13 -13.41 -1.08
N THR A 270 -3.44 -13.53 -1.18
CA THR A 270 -4.17 -13.71 -2.44
C THR A 270 -4.96 -12.44 -2.72
N SER A 271 -4.55 -11.67 -3.74
CA SER A 271 -5.33 -10.52 -4.18
C SER A 271 -6.52 -10.94 -5.05
N ILE A 272 -7.68 -10.40 -4.74
CA ILE A 272 -8.91 -10.52 -5.52
C ILE A 272 -9.14 -9.18 -6.24
N PRO A 273 -9.17 -9.13 -7.58
CA PRO A 273 -9.44 -7.90 -8.31
C PRO A 273 -10.78 -7.29 -7.86
N ARG A 274 -10.79 -5.97 -7.65
CA ARG A 274 -12.00 -5.26 -7.18
C ARG A 274 -13.17 -5.36 -8.16
N ASP A 275 -12.86 -5.49 -9.45
CA ASP A 275 -13.81 -5.56 -10.56
C ASP A 275 -14.22 -7.01 -10.87
N SER A 276 -13.82 -7.99 -10.04
CA SER A 276 -14.24 -9.39 -10.21
C SER A 276 -15.76 -9.52 -10.14
N TYR A 277 -16.36 -10.08 -11.20
CA TYR A 277 -17.80 -10.29 -11.33
C TYR A 277 -18.22 -11.58 -10.64
N LEU A 278 -18.71 -11.45 -9.41
CA LEU A 278 -18.95 -12.57 -8.51
C LEU A 278 -20.37 -12.50 -7.93
N PRO A 279 -20.96 -13.65 -7.54
CA PRO A 279 -22.17 -13.66 -6.74
C PRO A 279 -21.99 -12.88 -5.43
N ILE A 280 -22.87 -11.92 -5.16
CA ILE A 280 -22.85 -11.15 -3.92
C ILE A 280 -23.79 -11.79 -2.89
N ALA A 281 -23.21 -12.29 -1.80
CA ALA A 281 -23.90 -13.14 -0.83
C ALA A 281 -25.16 -12.47 -0.24
N CYS A 282 -25.07 -11.19 0.14
CA CYS A 282 -26.20 -10.46 0.72
C CYS A 282 -27.28 -10.05 -0.27
N GLN A 283 -27.10 -10.30 -1.58
CA GLN A 283 -28.05 -9.98 -2.64
C GLN A 283 -28.63 -11.25 -3.29
N ASN A 284 -28.89 -12.30 -2.51
CA ASN A 284 -29.36 -13.59 -3.03
C ASN A 284 -28.47 -14.14 -4.16
N ASN A 285 -27.14 -13.94 -4.04
CA ASN A 285 -26.15 -14.35 -5.03
C ASN A 285 -26.30 -13.66 -6.41
N TYR A 286 -26.93 -12.49 -6.46
CA TYR A 286 -26.91 -11.67 -7.68
C TYR A 286 -25.48 -11.26 -8.02
N PRO A 287 -25.04 -11.43 -9.28
CA PRO A 287 -23.66 -11.14 -9.67
C PRO A 287 -23.40 -9.64 -9.83
N ASP A 288 -22.34 -9.15 -9.19
CA ASP A 288 -21.85 -7.77 -9.29
C ASP A 288 -20.32 -7.75 -9.10
N LYS A 289 -19.68 -6.60 -9.32
CA LYS A 289 -18.29 -6.37 -8.94
C LYS A 289 -18.15 -6.57 -7.43
N ILE A 290 -17.19 -7.40 -7.02
CA ILE A 290 -16.96 -7.71 -5.60
C ILE A 290 -16.72 -6.47 -4.73
N THR A 291 -16.14 -5.40 -5.29
CA THR A 291 -15.95 -4.12 -4.59
C THR A 291 -17.24 -3.52 -4.02
N HIS A 292 -18.38 -3.78 -4.68
CA HIS A 292 -19.68 -3.27 -4.30
C HIS A 292 -20.26 -3.96 -3.06
N ALA A 293 -19.84 -5.20 -2.74
CA ALA A 293 -20.32 -5.92 -1.57
C ALA A 293 -20.08 -5.11 -0.28
N ARG A 294 -18.96 -4.39 -0.20
CA ARG A 294 -18.59 -3.57 0.96
C ARG A 294 -19.52 -2.36 1.15
N ALA A 295 -20.17 -1.86 0.09
CA ALA A 295 -21.14 -0.78 0.20
C ALA A 295 -22.42 -1.22 0.92
N PHE A 296 -22.75 -2.51 0.89
CA PHE A 296 -23.85 -3.08 1.67
C PHE A 296 -23.44 -3.28 3.12
N SER A 297 -22.41 -4.09 3.35
CA SER A 297 -21.81 -4.30 4.67
C SER A 297 -20.45 -4.95 4.53
N ARG A 298 -19.62 -4.82 5.58
CA ARG A 298 -18.38 -5.57 5.69
C ARG A 298 -18.66 -7.08 5.68
N GLN A 299 -19.68 -7.52 6.41
CA GLN A 299 -20.08 -8.92 6.46
C GLN A 299 -20.51 -9.43 5.07
N CYS A 300 -21.20 -8.61 4.25
CA CYS A 300 -21.54 -9.00 2.88
C CYS A 300 -20.31 -9.24 2.01
N LEU A 301 -19.27 -8.39 2.12
CA LEU A 301 -17.99 -8.62 1.43
C LEU A 301 -17.32 -9.91 1.92
N ILE A 302 -17.24 -10.10 3.25
CA ILE A 302 -16.66 -11.29 3.85
C ILE A 302 -17.37 -12.54 3.33
N ASP A 303 -18.70 -12.60 3.43
CA ASP A 303 -19.50 -13.75 2.99
C ASP A 303 -19.34 -14.01 1.48
N SER A 304 -19.35 -12.96 0.66
CA SER A 304 -19.14 -13.10 -0.79
C SER A 304 -17.75 -13.68 -1.12
N VAL A 305 -16.70 -13.26 -0.39
CA VAL A 305 -15.36 -13.82 -0.55
C VAL A 305 -15.28 -15.25 0.00
N GLN A 306 -15.91 -15.55 1.14
CA GLN A 306 -15.95 -16.91 1.71
C GLN A 306 -16.61 -17.89 0.76
N ASP A 307 -17.79 -17.54 0.24
CA ASP A 307 -18.56 -18.37 -0.69
C ASP A 307 -17.82 -18.57 -2.00
N PHE A 308 -17.24 -17.48 -2.55
CA PHE A 308 -16.47 -17.56 -3.79
C PHE A 308 -15.17 -18.33 -3.62
N MET A 309 -14.44 -18.15 -2.53
CA MET A 309 -13.16 -18.83 -2.32
C MET A 309 -13.32 -20.21 -1.68
N GLY A 310 -14.48 -20.55 -1.12
CA GLY A 310 -14.66 -21.80 -0.39
C GLY A 310 -13.75 -21.90 0.86
N VAL A 311 -13.44 -20.77 1.49
CA VAL A 311 -12.62 -20.72 2.71
C VAL A 311 -13.31 -19.89 3.77
N ASN A 312 -13.20 -20.30 5.03
CA ASN A 312 -13.67 -19.50 6.16
C ASN A 312 -12.69 -18.34 6.40
N ILE A 313 -13.22 -17.15 6.68
CA ILE A 313 -12.47 -15.94 7.04
C ILE A 313 -12.58 -15.75 8.55
N ASP A 314 -11.46 -15.93 9.26
CA ASP A 314 -11.45 -15.83 10.72
C ASP A 314 -11.41 -14.37 11.21
N PHE A 315 -10.58 -13.55 10.57
CA PHE A 315 -10.37 -12.16 10.92
C PHE A 315 -10.52 -11.21 9.72
N TYR A 316 -10.71 -9.93 9.99
CA TYR A 316 -10.58 -8.87 8.99
C TYR A 316 -9.71 -7.72 9.52
N PHE A 317 -9.10 -7.01 8.59
CA PHE A 317 -8.39 -5.76 8.81
C PHE A 317 -8.81 -4.78 7.72
N GLU A 318 -9.56 -3.74 8.09
CA GLU A 318 -10.10 -2.75 7.16
C GLU A 318 -9.48 -1.38 7.43
N THR A 319 -8.98 -0.73 6.38
CA THR A 319 -8.30 0.57 6.44
C THR A 319 -8.63 1.44 5.22
N ASP A 320 -8.51 2.75 5.35
CA ASP A 320 -8.56 3.69 4.23
C ASP A 320 -7.17 4.23 3.82
N PHE A 321 -7.15 5.13 2.84
CA PHE A 321 -5.93 5.78 2.34
C PHE A 321 -5.27 6.68 3.38
N TYR A 322 -6.04 7.37 4.21
CA TYR A 322 -5.52 8.30 5.22
C TYR A 322 -4.83 7.55 6.36
N ALA A 323 -5.36 6.40 6.79
CA ALA A 323 -4.70 5.52 7.72
C ALA A 323 -3.35 5.05 7.19
N LEU A 324 -3.25 4.61 5.93
CA LEU A 324 -1.97 4.18 5.36
C LEU A 324 -0.91 5.29 5.38
N VAL A 325 -1.30 6.53 5.03
CA VAL A 325 -0.41 7.70 5.09
C VAL A 325 0.09 7.89 6.53
N LYS A 326 -0.81 7.91 7.52
CA LYS A 326 -0.48 8.08 8.94
C LYS A 326 0.43 6.96 9.47
N ILE A 327 0.20 5.72 9.04
CA ILE A 327 1.03 4.55 9.39
C ILE A 327 2.46 4.75 8.90
N VAL A 328 2.63 5.06 7.61
CA VAL A 328 3.95 5.22 6.99
C VAL A 328 4.70 6.42 7.59
N ASP A 329 4.01 7.54 7.79
CA ASP A 329 4.62 8.76 8.35
C ASP A 329 5.04 8.53 9.81
N THR A 330 4.29 7.74 10.58
CA THR A 330 4.64 7.33 11.95
C THR A 330 5.91 6.46 11.99
N LEU A 331 6.13 5.66 10.95
CA LEU A 331 7.38 4.88 10.77
C LEU A 331 8.52 5.74 10.20
N GLY A 332 8.25 7.00 9.85
CA GLY A 332 9.19 7.94 9.28
C GLY A 332 9.48 7.69 7.79
N GLY A 333 8.55 7.08 7.05
CA GLY A 333 8.67 6.70 5.64
C GLY A 333 9.02 5.21 5.43
N LEU A 334 8.83 4.74 4.20
CA LEU A 334 9.03 3.35 3.80
C LEU A 334 10.00 3.26 2.62
N GLU A 335 10.94 2.33 2.65
CA GLU A 335 11.89 2.12 1.54
C GLU A 335 11.25 1.20 0.49
N LEU A 336 10.98 1.73 -0.69
CA LEU A 336 10.32 1.02 -1.79
C LEU A 336 11.10 1.23 -3.09
N GLU A 337 10.98 0.26 -3.99
CA GLU A 337 11.54 0.33 -5.34
C GLU A 337 10.42 0.43 -6.39
N SER A 338 10.46 1.47 -7.21
CA SER A 338 9.58 1.66 -8.36
C SER A 338 10.35 1.44 -9.65
N PRO A 339 9.90 0.58 -10.58
CA PRO A 339 10.64 0.32 -11.82
C PRO A 339 10.58 1.50 -12.81
N ILE A 340 9.60 2.40 -12.66
CA ILE A 340 9.40 3.57 -13.51
C ILE A 340 9.11 4.80 -12.65
N ALA A 341 9.27 5.98 -13.25
CA ALA A 341 8.84 7.23 -12.66
C ALA A 341 7.44 7.60 -13.16
N PHE A 342 6.59 8.14 -12.29
CA PHE A 342 5.24 8.58 -12.65
C PHE A 342 4.72 9.65 -11.68
N GLY A 343 3.76 10.42 -12.16
CA GLY A 343 2.98 11.35 -11.34
C GLY A 343 1.64 10.72 -10.95
N GLY A 344 1.19 11.01 -9.74
CA GLY A 344 -0.14 10.63 -9.26
C GLY A 344 -0.78 11.75 -8.46
N SER A 345 -2.04 11.54 -8.05
CA SER A 345 -2.78 12.50 -7.25
C SER A 345 -3.52 11.87 -6.06
N LEU A 346 -3.57 12.62 -4.96
CA LEU A 346 -4.32 12.24 -3.76
C LEU A 346 -5.28 13.35 -3.34
N PRO A 347 -6.54 13.03 -3.01
CA PRO A 347 -7.46 14.03 -2.46
C PRO A 347 -6.95 14.54 -1.11
N LYS A 348 -7.16 15.83 -0.84
CA LYS A 348 -6.83 16.44 0.46
C LYS A 348 -7.86 16.00 1.50
N GLU A 349 -7.42 15.63 2.70
CA GLU A 349 -8.30 15.20 3.81
C GLU A 349 -9.31 16.31 4.20
N GLU A 350 -8.87 17.58 4.18
CA GLU A 350 -9.70 18.73 4.54
C GLU A 350 -10.70 19.15 3.44
N ASN A 351 -10.37 18.89 2.18
CA ASN A 351 -11.19 19.21 1.02
C ASN A 351 -10.99 18.15 -0.07
N PRO A 352 -11.82 17.09 -0.08
CA PRO A 352 -11.69 15.98 -1.04
C PRO A 352 -11.84 16.38 -2.52
N SER A 353 -12.35 17.59 -2.81
CA SER A 353 -12.43 18.17 -4.15
C SER A 353 -11.10 18.75 -4.65
N GLU A 354 -10.11 18.89 -3.77
CA GLU A 354 -8.76 19.34 -4.11
C GLU A 354 -7.76 18.18 -4.02
N PHE A 355 -6.73 18.23 -4.86
CA PHE A 355 -5.74 17.16 -4.97
C PHE A 355 -4.32 17.64 -4.66
N HIS A 356 -3.52 16.76 -4.07
CA HIS A 356 -2.07 16.84 -4.04
C HIS A 356 -1.52 16.16 -5.30
N GLU A 357 -0.68 16.85 -6.05
CA GLU A 357 0.17 16.23 -7.07
C GLU A 357 1.41 15.63 -6.41
N ILE A 358 1.72 14.38 -6.74
CA ILE A 358 2.77 13.60 -6.10
C ILE A 358 3.62 12.94 -7.17
N TRP A 359 4.93 13.09 -7.06
CA TRP A 359 5.89 12.47 -7.96
C TRP A 359 6.54 11.25 -7.32
N ILE A 360 6.55 10.14 -8.05
CA ILE A 360 7.24 8.90 -7.70
C ILE A 360 8.42 8.73 -8.65
N PRO A 361 9.67 8.82 -8.18
CA PRO A 361 10.84 8.57 -9.02
C PRO A 361 11.03 7.06 -9.28
N ALA A 362 11.71 6.73 -10.38
CA ALA A 362 12.20 5.38 -10.62
C ALA A 362 13.39 5.05 -9.69
N GLY A 363 13.56 3.76 -9.40
CA GLY A 363 14.60 3.23 -8.54
C GLY A 363 14.12 2.96 -7.12
N LYS A 364 15.09 2.75 -6.22
CA LYS A 364 14.85 2.49 -4.81
C LYS A 364 15.00 3.77 -3.99
N GLN A 365 13.97 4.12 -3.24
CA GLN A 365 13.94 5.34 -2.42
C GLN A 365 13.12 5.16 -1.16
N LYS A 366 13.38 6.04 -0.20
CA LYS A 366 12.52 6.22 0.96
C LYS A 366 11.35 7.14 0.60
N MET A 367 10.15 6.59 0.61
CA MET A 367 8.89 7.26 0.30
C MET A 367 8.16 7.67 1.59
N ASP A 368 7.56 8.86 1.61
CA ASP A 368 6.61 9.26 2.67
C ASP A 368 5.24 8.62 2.48
N GLY A 369 4.31 8.83 3.42
CA GLY A 369 2.99 8.21 3.37
C GLY A 369 2.20 8.54 2.11
N LYS A 370 2.29 9.78 1.61
CA LYS A 370 1.61 10.22 0.39
C LYS A 370 2.21 9.54 -0.85
N GLN A 371 3.53 9.41 -0.90
CA GLN A 371 4.21 8.69 -1.97
C GLN A 371 3.87 7.20 -1.95
N VAL A 372 3.86 6.56 -0.78
CA VAL A 372 3.53 5.14 -0.64
C VAL A 372 2.12 4.83 -1.11
N ILE A 373 1.10 5.59 -0.68
CA ILE A 373 -0.27 5.34 -1.14
C ILE A 373 -0.45 5.67 -2.62
N THR A 374 0.28 6.66 -3.15
CA THR A 374 0.29 6.96 -4.59
C THR A 374 0.86 5.77 -5.37
N PHE A 375 1.97 5.21 -4.91
CA PHE A 375 2.57 4.00 -5.48
C PHE A 375 1.64 2.78 -5.42
N ALA A 376 0.93 2.58 -4.31
CA ALA A 376 -0.01 1.47 -4.14
C ALA A 376 -1.33 1.63 -4.90
N ARG A 377 -1.64 2.83 -5.41
CA ARG A 377 -2.87 3.13 -6.16
C ARG A 377 -2.68 3.18 -7.67
N GLU A 378 -1.45 3.36 -8.13
CA GLU A 378 -1.16 3.52 -9.55
C GLU A 378 -1.48 2.26 -10.37
N ARG A 379 -2.05 2.46 -11.56
CA ARG A 379 -2.46 1.39 -12.50
C ARG A 379 -2.01 1.72 -13.90
N TYR A 380 -2.32 2.93 -14.37
CA TYR A 380 -2.25 3.31 -15.77
C TYR A 380 -0.83 3.60 -16.24
N ALA A 381 0.07 3.96 -15.32
CA ALA A 381 1.49 4.07 -15.63
C ALA A 381 2.13 2.72 -15.97
N PHE A 382 1.53 1.60 -15.57
CA PHE A 382 2.07 0.26 -15.76
C PHE A 382 1.33 -0.50 -16.87
N THR A 383 2.07 -1.19 -17.72
CA THR A 383 1.49 -2.04 -18.79
C THR A 383 0.59 -3.15 -18.24
N GLY A 384 0.89 -3.69 -17.05
CA GLY A 384 0.07 -4.69 -16.37
C GLY A 384 -1.12 -4.14 -15.59
N GLY A 385 -1.37 -2.82 -15.62
CA GLY A 385 -2.58 -2.20 -15.11
C GLY A 385 -2.88 -2.53 -13.64
N ASP A 386 -4.10 -3.02 -13.40
CA ASP A 386 -4.58 -3.36 -12.06
C ASP A 386 -3.79 -4.48 -11.37
N TYR A 387 -3.25 -5.43 -12.13
CA TYR A 387 -2.45 -6.52 -11.56
C TYR A 387 -1.15 -6.01 -10.95
N VAL A 388 -0.52 -5.01 -11.57
CA VAL A 388 0.65 -4.34 -11.00
C VAL A 388 0.29 -3.57 -9.74
N ARG A 389 -0.87 -2.88 -9.73
CA ARG A 389 -1.39 -2.25 -8.51
C ARG A 389 -1.53 -3.25 -7.36
N GLN A 390 -2.11 -4.41 -7.62
CA GLN A 390 -2.26 -5.48 -6.63
C GLN A 390 -0.90 -5.99 -6.13
N MET A 391 0.11 -6.10 -7.02
CA MET A 391 1.48 -6.48 -6.62
C MET A 391 2.12 -5.40 -5.74
N ASN A 392 1.95 -4.12 -6.11
CA ASN A 392 2.44 -2.99 -5.34
C ASN A 392 1.81 -2.93 -3.94
N GLN A 393 0.50 -3.22 -3.82
CA GLN A 393 -0.17 -3.30 -2.50
C GLN A 393 0.42 -4.40 -1.62
N GLN A 394 0.62 -5.60 -2.16
CA GLN A 394 1.26 -6.71 -1.45
C GLN A 394 2.70 -6.38 -1.06
N TYR A 395 3.44 -5.69 -1.95
CA TYR A 395 4.79 -5.24 -1.69
C TYR A 395 4.84 -4.22 -0.55
N VAL A 396 3.94 -3.24 -0.54
CA VAL A 396 3.81 -2.25 0.55
C VAL A 396 3.48 -2.93 1.88
N ILE A 397 2.54 -3.87 1.91
CA ILE A 397 2.19 -4.62 3.13
C ILE A 397 3.42 -5.36 3.68
N LYS A 398 4.17 -6.03 2.79
CA LYS A 398 5.38 -6.75 3.14
C LYS A 398 6.45 -5.82 3.74
N GLU A 399 6.73 -4.70 3.09
CA GLU A 399 7.72 -3.76 3.59
C GLU A 399 7.29 -3.06 4.87
N LEU A 400 6.00 -2.78 5.05
CA LEU A 400 5.47 -2.29 6.33
C LEU A 400 5.70 -3.30 7.46
N ALA A 401 5.36 -4.56 7.23
CA ALA A 401 5.59 -5.62 8.21
C ALA A 401 7.09 -5.74 8.56
N ASN A 402 7.96 -5.71 7.55
CA ASN A 402 9.40 -5.72 7.73
C ASN A 402 9.89 -4.53 8.56
N GLN A 403 9.44 -3.31 8.23
CA GLN A 403 9.83 -2.10 8.92
C GLN A 403 9.40 -2.13 10.39
N ILE A 404 8.17 -2.57 10.68
CA ILE A 404 7.65 -2.71 12.05
C ILE A 404 8.45 -3.76 12.84
N LEU A 405 8.73 -4.93 12.25
CA LEU A 405 9.49 -5.99 12.92
C LEU A 405 10.96 -5.61 13.13
N SER A 406 11.55 -4.82 12.23
CA SER A 406 12.95 -4.39 12.32
C SER A 406 13.24 -3.53 13.55
N THR A 407 12.24 -2.81 14.07
CA THR A 407 12.41 -1.99 15.28
C THR A 407 12.60 -2.81 16.55
N ARG A 408 12.23 -4.11 16.50
CA ARG A 408 12.22 -5.03 17.65
C ARG A 408 11.49 -4.46 18.87
N ASN A 409 10.51 -3.58 18.63
CA ASN A 409 9.81 -2.86 19.66
C ASN A 409 8.30 -2.95 19.44
N VAL A 410 7.61 -3.67 20.32
CA VAL A 410 6.15 -3.83 20.26
C VAL A 410 5.40 -2.49 20.34
N ASN A 411 6.00 -1.47 20.97
CA ASN A 411 5.41 -0.13 21.00
C ASN A 411 5.35 0.53 19.62
N THR A 412 6.21 0.14 18.67
CA THR A 412 6.10 0.64 17.29
C THR A 412 4.75 0.24 16.68
N LEU A 413 4.35 -1.02 16.81
CA LEU A 413 3.06 -1.49 16.33
C LEU A 413 1.91 -0.73 17.00
N VAL A 414 1.96 -0.57 18.33
CA VAL A 414 0.93 0.17 19.08
C VAL A 414 0.82 1.62 18.63
N ASN A 415 1.95 2.30 18.37
CA ASN A 415 1.95 3.68 17.90
C ASN A 415 1.40 3.81 16.49
N VAL A 416 1.73 2.86 15.61
CA VAL A 416 1.20 2.80 14.24
C VAL A 416 -0.31 2.61 14.26
N LEU A 417 -0.81 1.71 15.10
CA LEU A 417 -2.25 1.49 15.28
C LEU A 417 -2.94 2.73 15.90
N ASP A 418 -2.35 3.38 16.90
CA ASP A 418 -2.88 4.64 17.49
C ASP A 418 -2.98 5.77 16.45
N ALA A 419 -1.99 5.88 15.55
CA ALA A 419 -2.00 6.88 14.49
C ALA A 419 -3.09 6.63 13.44
N ALA A 420 -3.46 5.37 13.21
CA ALA A 420 -4.45 4.97 12.21
C ALA A 420 -5.87 4.78 12.77
N LYS A 421 -6.06 4.89 14.10
CA LYS A 421 -7.24 4.37 14.79
C LYS A 421 -8.60 4.92 14.33
N ASP A 422 -8.62 6.15 13.81
CA ASP A 422 -9.86 6.79 13.37
C ASP A 422 -10.36 6.17 12.05
N ASN A 423 -9.48 5.54 11.28
CA ASN A 423 -9.74 4.98 9.95
C ASN A 423 -9.34 3.51 9.84
N LEU A 424 -9.23 2.82 10.97
CA LEU A 424 -8.89 1.41 11.06
C LEU A 424 -9.99 0.65 11.79
N GLN A 425 -10.42 -0.48 11.23
CA GLN A 425 -11.39 -1.39 11.84
C GLN A 425 -10.89 -2.83 11.73
N MET A 426 -10.99 -3.60 12.81
CA MET A 426 -10.58 -5.01 12.82
C MET A 426 -11.36 -5.80 13.87
N ASN A 427 -11.39 -7.12 13.75
CA ASN A 427 -11.93 -8.02 14.77
C ASN A 427 -10.86 -8.86 15.50
N ILE A 428 -9.58 -8.76 15.09
CA ILE A 428 -8.47 -9.31 15.87
C ILE A 428 -8.15 -8.39 17.05
N SER A 429 -7.90 -8.95 18.24
CA SER A 429 -7.63 -8.12 19.41
C SER A 429 -6.22 -7.51 19.37
N ILE A 430 -6.04 -6.37 20.05
CA ILE A 430 -4.71 -5.75 20.22
C ILE A 430 -3.76 -6.70 20.95
N ASN A 431 -4.27 -7.52 21.86
CA ASN A 431 -3.46 -8.52 22.56
C ASN A 431 -2.98 -9.60 21.61
N ASP A 432 -3.82 -10.06 20.69
CA ASP A 432 -3.49 -11.10 19.72
C ASP A 432 -2.46 -10.58 18.71
N ILE A 433 -2.66 -9.40 18.14
CA ILE A 433 -1.72 -8.84 17.15
C ILE A 433 -0.36 -8.48 17.79
N THR A 434 -0.34 -7.98 19.03
CA THR A 434 0.91 -7.75 19.75
C THR A 434 1.59 -9.05 20.16
N SER A 435 0.81 -10.10 20.48
CA SER A 435 1.33 -11.43 20.79
C SER A 435 1.94 -12.08 19.55
N LEU A 436 1.29 -11.95 18.38
CA LEU A 436 1.83 -12.34 17.09
C LEU A 436 3.14 -11.61 16.78
N MET A 437 3.23 -10.31 17.05
CA MET A 437 4.49 -9.57 16.89
C MET A 437 5.58 -10.10 17.83
N GLY A 438 5.27 -10.33 19.11
CA GLY A 438 6.21 -10.92 20.06
C GLY A 438 6.68 -12.32 19.64
N TYR A 439 5.76 -13.14 19.16
CA TYR A 439 6.03 -14.46 18.59
C TYR A 439 6.93 -14.36 17.34
N ALA A 440 6.66 -13.39 16.46
CA ALA A 440 7.46 -13.16 15.26
C ALA A 440 8.89 -12.74 15.59
N LEU A 441 9.08 -11.81 16.54
CA LEU A 441 10.41 -11.40 17.00
C LEU A 441 11.19 -12.59 17.59
N GLN A 442 10.54 -13.43 18.40
CA GLN A 442 11.19 -14.62 18.96
C GLN A 442 11.64 -15.62 17.88
N ASN A 443 10.84 -15.81 16.84
CA ASN A 443 11.20 -16.71 15.74
C ASN A 443 12.30 -16.12 14.87
N ILE A 444 12.26 -14.82 14.59
CA ILE A 444 13.33 -14.10 13.88
C ILE A 444 14.66 -14.21 14.63
N GLU A 445 14.66 -14.11 15.95
CA GLU A 445 15.88 -14.25 16.76
C GLU A 445 16.47 -15.67 16.74
N LYS A 446 15.63 -16.69 16.60
CA LYS A 446 16.05 -18.10 16.55
C LYS A 446 16.39 -18.59 15.14
N SER A 447 15.90 -17.87 14.13
CA SER A 447 15.99 -18.27 12.74
C SER A 447 17.43 -18.20 12.22
N PRO A 448 17.92 -19.23 11.50
CA PRO A 448 19.22 -19.19 10.85
C PRO A 448 19.22 -18.38 9.54
N VAL A 449 18.04 -17.99 9.04
CA VAL A 449 17.89 -17.16 7.83
C VAL A 449 17.68 -15.70 8.20
N SER A 450 17.77 -14.82 7.21
CA SER A 450 17.49 -13.39 7.43
C SER A 450 16.10 -13.19 8.03
N PRO A 451 15.87 -12.11 8.80
CA PRO A 451 14.54 -11.75 9.30
C PRO A 451 13.47 -11.76 8.19
N TYR A 452 13.84 -11.28 7.01
CA TYR A 452 13.01 -11.24 5.81
C TYR A 452 12.58 -12.63 5.30
N ASN A 453 13.41 -13.65 5.51
CA ASN A 453 13.16 -15.02 5.04
C ASN A 453 12.61 -15.93 6.16
N THR A 454 12.48 -15.42 7.39
CA THR A 454 11.95 -16.22 8.51
C THR A 454 10.48 -16.55 8.31
N PHE A 455 9.71 -15.58 7.82
CA PHE A 455 8.32 -15.78 7.42
C PHE A 455 8.26 -15.97 5.91
N ARG A 456 7.75 -17.12 5.47
CA ARG A 456 7.60 -17.40 4.04
C ARG A 456 6.28 -16.83 3.55
N ILE A 457 6.35 -15.65 2.94
CA ILE A 457 5.19 -15.00 2.32
C ILE A 457 5.06 -15.47 0.86
N VAL A 458 3.93 -16.07 0.53
CA VAL A 458 3.55 -16.51 -0.82
C VAL A 458 2.44 -15.59 -1.34
N SER A 459 2.77 -14.79 -2.33
CA SER A 459 1.81 -13.90 -3.00
C SER A 459 1.18 -14.57 -4.21
N THR A 460 -0.14 -14.46 -4.35
CA THR A 460 -0.91 -14.86 -5.54
C THR A 460 -1.92 -13.78 -5.90
N GLN A 461 -2.46 -13.85 -7.12
CA GLN A 461 -3.48 -12.95 -7.63
C GLN A 461 -4.45 -13.75 -8.48
N LEU A 462 -5.73 -13.38 -8.43
CA LEU A 462 -6.71 -13.93 -9.35
C LEU A 462 -6.70 -13.11 -10.64
N GLN A 463 -6.28 -13.71 -11.75
CA GLN A 463 -6.43 -13.07 -13.05
C GLN A 463 -7.80 -13.40 -13.63
N GLY A 464 -8.22 -12.60 -14.61
CA GLY A 464 -9.49 -12.80 -15.28
C GLY A 464 -9.54 -12.11 -16.64
N GLU A 465 -10.59 -12.46 -17.37
CA GLU A 465 -10.94 -11.85 -18.66
C GLU A 465 -11.83 -10.64 -18.41
N GLY A 466 -11.55 -9.54 -19.10
CA GLY A 466 -12.36 -8.32 -19.01
C GLY A 466 -13.57 -8.38 -19.94
N GLU A 467 -14.74 -8.02 -19.46
CA GLU A 467 -15.97 -7.88 -20.25
C GLU A 467 -16.61 -6.52 -19.96
N ILE A 468 -17.21 -5.90 -20.96
CA ILE A 468 -18.10 -4.75 -20.74
C ILE A 468 -19.52 -5.31 -20.76
N ILE A 469 -20.17 -5.34 -19.60
CA ILE A 469 -21.58 -5.70 -19.51
C ILE A 469 -22.39 -4.46 -19.89
N ASP A 470 -23.17 -4.59 -20.96
CA ASP A 470 -24.14 -3.57 -21.38
C ASP A 470 -25.50 -3.89 -20.74
N ASP A 471 -25.94 -3.02 -19.83
CA ASP A 471 -27.26 -3.09 -19.19
C ASP A 471 -28.34 -2.29 -19.94
N GLY A 472 -28.01 -1.76 -21.12
CA GLY A 472 -28.87 -0.93 -21.95
C GLY A 472 -28.82 0.56 -21.63
N TYR A 473 -28.06 0.97 -20.60
CA TYR A 473 -27.88 2.36 -20.16
C TYR A 473 -26.40 2.71 -19.96
N SER A 474 -25.59 1.76 -19.48
CA SER A 474 -24.15 1.91 -19.33
C SER A 474 -23.35 0.65 -19.63
N GLY A 475 -22.20 0.83 -20.28
CA GLY A 475 -21.20 -0.21 -20.42
C GLY A 475 -20.34 -0.26 -19.17
N LYS A 476 -20.47 -1.32 -18.36
CA LYS A 476 -19.71 -1.51 -17.13
C LYS A 476 -18.62 -2.54 -17.33
N TYR A 477 -17.35 -2.13 -17.18
CA TYR A 477 -16.23 -3.07 -17.22
C TYR A 477 -16.25 -3.99 -16.00
N VAL A 478 -16.23 -5.30 -16.19
CA VAL A 478 -16.09 -6.31 -15.14
C VAL A 478 -14.98 -7.30 -15.50
N SER A 479 -14.50 -8.06 -14.52
CA SER A 479 -13.50 -9.12 -14.75
C SER A 479 -14.04 -10.48 -14.32
N HIS A 480 -13.98 -11.47 -15.20
CA HIS A 480 -14.35 -12.86 -14.92
C HIS A 480 -13.10 -13.64 -14.49
N PRO A 481 -12.95 -14.01 -13.20
CA PRO A 481 -11.73 -14.67 -12.75
C PRO A 481 -11.54 -16.04 -13.40
N TYR A 482 -10.31 -16.37 -13.77
CA TYR A 482 -9.98 -17.71 -14.25
C TYR A 482 -10.10 -18.72 -13.11
N MET A 483 -11.00 -19.69 -13.24
CA MET A 483 -11.23 -20.71 -12.22
C MET A 483 -9.97 -21.52 -11.86
N ARG A 484 -9.00 -21.62 -12.78
CA ARG A 484 -7.69 -22.21 -12.49
C ARG A 484 -6.93 -21.42 -11.43
N ASP A 485 -6.89 -20.11 -11.54
CA ASP A 485 -6.17 -19.25 -10.58
C ASP A 485 -6.89 -19.25 -9.23
N VAL A 486 -8.23 -19.28 -9.26
CA VAL A 486 -9.05 -19.48 -8.06
C VAL A 486 -8.69 -20.80 -7.39
N GLN A 487 -8.63 -21.91 -8.13
CA GLN A 487 -8.28 -23.21 -7.56
C GLN A 487 -6.85 -23.23 -7.01
N VAL A 488 -5.87 -22.67 -7.72
CA VAL A 488 -4.49 -22.57 -7.22
C VAL A 488 -4.44 -21.75 -5.93
N ALA A 489 -5.16 -20.63 -5.85
CA ALA A 489 -5.24 -19.84 -4.64
C ALA A 489 -5.89 -20.63 -3.48
N ARG A 490 -6.99 -21.35 -3.75
CA ARG A 490 -7.65 -22.24 -2.78
C ARG A 490 -6.70 -23.31 -2.26
N ASP A 491 -5.99 -24.00 -3.14
CA ASP A 491 -5.06 -25.06 -2.78
C ASP A 491 -3.92 -24.50 -1.91
N VAL A 492 -3.34 -23.37 -2.31
CA VAL A 492 -2.25 -22.72 -1.56
C VAL A 492 -2.68 -22.27 -0.16
N ILE A 493 -3.91 -21.74 -0.03
CA ILE A 493 -4.51 -21.35 1.25
C ILE A 493 -4.83 -22.60 2.07
N SER A 494 -5.54 -23.58 1.50
CA SER A 494 -5.91 -24.81 2.19
C SER A 494 -4.70 -25.58 2.69
N ASP A 495 -3.64 -25.68 1.89
CA ASP A 495 -2.38 -26.30 2.31
C ASP A 495 -1.69 -25.52 3.42
N ASN A 496 -1.85 -24.20 3.48
CA ASN A 496 -1.34 -23.42 4.60
C ASN A 496 -2.16 -23.64 5.88
N LEU A 497 -3.46 -23.91 5.77
CA LEU A 497 -4.35 -24.08 6.92
C LEU A 497 -4.30 -25.49 7.56
N LYS A 498 -3.59 -26.45 6.95
CA LYS A 498 -3.36 -27.77 7.54
C LYS A 498 -2.43 -27.66 8.75
N HIS A 499 -2.76 -28.38 9.83
CA HIS A 499 -1.85 -28.56 10.97
C HIS A 499 -0.68 -29.48 10.61
N ASP A 500 -0.96 -30.58 9.91
CA ASP A 500 0.07 -31.48 9.44
C ASP A 500 0.64 -30.96 8.11
N ALA A 501 1.91 -30.58 8.10
CA ALA A 501 2.61 -30.31 6.86
C ALA A 501 2.75 -31.61 6.08
N ASP A 502 2.05 -31.73 4.95
CA ASP A 502 2.29 -32.82 3.99
C ASP A 502 3.76 -32.76 3.55
N HIS A 503 4.59 -33.65 4.07
CA HIS A 503 5.96 -33.81 3.60
C HIS A 503 5.89 -34.34 2.17
N LEU A 504 6.07 -33.45 1.18
CA LEU A 504 6.25 -33.88 -0.20
C LEU A 504 7.54 -34.70 -0.28
N ASP A 505 7.41 -36.03 -0.42
CA ASP A 505 8.53 -36.96 -0.65
C ASP A 505 9.27 -36.70 -1.97
N VAL A 506 8.83 -35.71 -2.75
CA VAL A 506 9.40 -35.32 -4.04
C VAL A 506 10.71 -34.56 -3.82
N LYS A 507 11.81 -35.31 -3.67
CA LYS A 507 13.19 -34.78 -3.58
C LYS A 507 13.80 -34.38 -4.93
N THR A 508 13.08 -34.62 -6.02
CA THR A 508 13.58 -34.34 -7.38
C THR A 508 12.47 -33.75 -8.24
N PHE A 509 12.64 -32.50 -8.65
CA PHE A 509 11.85 -31.86 -9.69
C PHE A 509 12.49 -32.19 -11.04
N SER A 510 11.73 -32.79 -11.97
CA SER A 510 12.18 -32.98 -13.36
C SER A 510 11.21 -32.31 -14.31
N PHE A 511 11.69 -31.32 -15.06
CA PHE A 511 10.96 -30.70 -16.15
C PHE A 511 11.50 -31.23 -17.48
N LYS A 512 10.60 -31.57 -18.41
CA LYS A 512 10.93 -31.84 -19.81
C LYS A 512 10.09 -30.91 -20.67
N GLN A 513 10.72 -29.98 -21.36
CA GLN A 513 10.05 -29.04 -22.28
C GLN A 513 9.20 -29.76 -23.34
N SER A 514 9.53 -31.01 -23.67
CA SER A 514 8.82 -31.85 -24.63
C SER A 514 7.64 -32.65 -24.07
N LYS A 515 7.38 -32.63 -22.75
CA LYS A 515 6.19 -33.26 -22.18
C LYS A 515 5.04 -32.24 -22.15
N PRO A 516 3.97 -32.42 -22.96
CA PRO A 516 2.82 -31.54 -22.89
C PRO A 516 2.19 -31.61 -21.50
N TYR A 517 1.98 -30.45 -20.88
CA TYR A 517 1.22 -30.32 -19.64
C TYR A 517 -0.28 -30.34 -19.96
N ARG A 518 -1.10 -30.89 -19.06
CA ARG A 518 -2.56 -30.89 -19.21
C ARG A 518 -3.08 -29.49 -18.96
N SER A 519 -3.36 -28.73 -20.03
CA SER A 519 -4.12 -27.48 -19.91
C SER A 519 -5.57 -27.81 -19.61
N ALA A 520 -6.19 -27.05 -18.69
CA ALA A 520 -7.64 -26.98 -18.61
C ALA A 520 -8.11 -26.22 -19.85
N LEU A 521 -8.77 -26.91 -20.79
CA LEU A 521 -9.33 -26.28 -21.98
C LEU A 521 -10.77 -25.86 -21.70
N PHE A 522 -11.07 -24.58 -21.91
CA PHE A 522 -12.42 -24.05 -21.93
C PHE A 522 -13.09 -24.42 -23.26
N ASN A 523 -14.30 -24.98 -23.21
CA ASN A 523 -15.11 -25.22 -24.40
C ASN A 523 -16.35 -24.32 -24.37
N PRO A 524 -16.34 -23.17 -25.07
CA PRO A 524 -17.45 -22.20 -25.07
C PRO A 524 -18.73 -22.71 -25.75
N SER A 525 -18.72 -23.90 -26.35
CA SER A 525 -19.84 -24.42 -27.15
C SER A 525 -20.77 -25.41 -26.44
N GLN A 526 -20.53 -25.71 -25.15
CA GLN A 526 -21.33 -26.68 -24.39
C GLN A 526 -21.88 -26.07 -23.09
N ASN A 527 -23.06 -25.45 -23.22
CA ASN A 527 -24.17 -25.24 -22.26
C ASN A 527 -23.88 -25.03 -20.75
N GLU A 528 -24.23 -23.81 -20.29
CA GLU A 528 -24.89 -23.36 -19.04
C GLU A 528 -24.47 -23.84 -17.64
N GLU A 529 -23.63 -24.84 -17.47
CA GLU A 529 -23.02 -25.16 -16.17
C GLU A 529 -21.50 -25.21 -16.35
N GLY A 530 -20.81 -24.17 -15.89
CA GLY A 530 -19.37 -23.95 -16.04
C GLY A 530 -18.48 -24.97 -15.29
N LEU A 531 -18.57 -26.25 -15.64
CA LEU A 531 -17.73 -27.31 -15.12
C LEU A 531 -16.53 -27.54 -16.05
N TYR A 532 -15.33 -27.24 -15.56
CA TYR A 532 -14.09 -27.73 -16.13
C TYR A 532 -13.93 -29.23 -15.80
N TYR A 533 -13.76 -30.06 -16.82
CA TYR A 533 -13.49 -31.49 -16.65
C TYR A 533 -12.01 -31.73 -16.26
N PRO A 534 -11.72 -32.38 -15.11
CA PRO A 534 -10.45 -33.04 -14.92
C PRO A 534 -10.58 -34.48 -15.44
N GLY A 535 -10.22 -34.74 -16.70
CA GLY A 535 -10.26 -36.11 -17.22
C GLY A 535 -9.75 -36.29 -18.63
N ASP A 536 -8.69 -37.11 -18.73
CA ASP A 536 -8.11 -37.98 -19.79
C ASP A 536 -8.69 -38.08 -21.22
N VAL A 537 -9.50 -37.14 -21.71
CA VAL A 537 -10.07 -37.22 -23.05
C VAL A 537 -9.64 -36.00 -23.85
N VAL A 538 -8.64 -36.21 -24.72
CA VAL A 538 -8.38 -35.31 -25.85
C VAL A 538 -9.68 -35.20 -26.65
N PRO A 539 -10.23 -33.99 -26.89
CA PRO A 539 -11.39 -33.84 -27.73
C PRO A 539 -11.12 -34.51 -29.08
N LYS A 540 -12.07 -35.34 -29.53
CA LYS A 540 -12.02 -36.13 -30.77
C LYS A 540 -11.96 -35.31 -32.07
N ARG A 541 -11.55 -34.04 -31.98
CA ARG A 541 -11.24 -33.13 -33.08
C ARG A 541 -9.73 -32.94 -33.29
N LEU A 542 -8.92 -33.74 -32.61
CA LEU A 542 -7.46 -33.82 -32.78
C LEU A 542 -6.98 -35.27 -32.99
N GLU A 543 -7.84 -36.14 -33.53
CA GLU A 543 -7.38 -37.32 -34.23
C GLU A 543 -7.41 -37.00 -35.73
N ASP A 544 -6.27 -37.22 -36.37
CA ASP A 544 -5.99 -37.07 -37.80
C ASP A 544 -5.65 -35.66 -38.30
N THR A 545 -4.36 -35.29 -38.15
CA THR A 545 -3.53 -34.54 -39.15
C THR A 545 -2.13 -34.26 -38.57
N ASP A 546 -1.46 -35.31 -38.09
CA ASP A 546 -0.09 -35.23 -37.54
C ASP A 546 1.01 -35.26 -38.63
N LYS A 547 0.72 -34.70 -39.81
CA LYS A 547 1.71 -34.54 -40.89
C LYS A 547 1.80 -33.12 -41.47
N ASP A 548 0.83 -32.25 -41.20
CA ASP A 548 0.78 -30.90 -41.80
C ASP A 548 1.16 -29.77 -40.82
N LYS A 549 1.45 -30.09 -39.55
CA LYS A 549 1.65 -29.10 -38.47
C LYS A 549 3.10 -28.80 -38.07
N GLU A 550 4.11 -29.29 -38.80
CA GLU A 550 5.43 -28.64 -38.78
C GLU A 550 5.43 -27.35 -39.61
N THR A 551 4.49 -27.21 -40.56
CA THR A 551 4.34 -26.02 -41.40
C THR A 551 3.52 -24.89 -40.78
N GLU A 552 2.58 -25.17 -39.86
CA GLU A 552 1.71 -24.12 -39.28
C GLU A 552 2.31 -23.36 -38.09
N ARG A 553 3.27 -23.93 -37.35
CA ARG A 553 4.02 -23.18 -36.32
C ARG A 553 4.94 -22.10 -36.90
N SER A 554 5.15 -22.10 -38.22
CA SER A 554 5.90 -21.06 -38.95
C SER A 554 5.05 -19.81 -39.26
N ASN A 555 3.72 -19.87 -39.10
CA ASN A 555 2.82 -18.86 -39.64
C ASN A 555 2.38 -17.80 -38.62
N VAL A 556 3.02 -17.69 -37.46
CA VAL A 556 2.66 -16.68 -36.45
C VAL A 556 3.65 -15.51 -36.49
N VAL A 557 3.14 -14.28 -36.43
CA VAL A 557 3.94 -13.06 -36.36
C VAL A 557 4.52 -12.93 -34.94
N PRO A 558 5.86 -12.89 -34.77
CA PRO A 558 6.48 -12.66 -33.46
C PRO A 558 6.39 -11.19 -33.06
N ASP A 559 6.76 -10.87 -31.84
CA ASP A 559 6.95 -9.48 -31.42
C ASP A 559 8.21 -8.88 -32.08
N LEU A 560 8.00 -8.15 -33.18
CA LEU A 560 9.07 -7.54 -33.97
C LEU A 560 9.64 -6.29 -33.28
N THR A 561 8.97 -5.74 -32.26
CA THR A 561 9.45 -4.55 -31.55
C THR A 561 10.69 -4.83 -30.70
N SER A 562 10.87 -6.09 -30.32
CA SER A 562 12.02 -6.58 -29.53
C SER A 562 13.22 -7.04 -30.39
N MET A 563 13.09 -7.01 -31.71
CA MET A 563 14.07 -7.58 -32.65
C MET A 563 14.86 -6.48 -33.38
N SER A 564 16.11 -6.77 -33.77
CA SER A 564 16.87 -5.85 -34.62
C SER A 564 16.32 -5.82 -36.06
N ARG A 565 16.54 -4.71 -36.76
CA ARG A 565 16.19 -4.56 -38.21
C ARG A 565 16.72 -5.72 -39.07
N SER A 566 17.87 -6.27 -38.71
CA SER A 566 18.50 -7.39 -39.41
C SER A 566 17.79 -8.74 -39.16
N GLU A 567 17.30 -8.97 -37.93
CA GLU A 567 16.58 -10.17 -37.55
C GLU A 567 15.17 -10.18 -38.13
N ILE A 568 14.51 -9.02 -38.18
CA ILE A 568 13.19 -8.85 -38.78
C ILE A 568 13.22 -9.14 -40.27
N LYS A 569 14.20 -8.58 -41.01
CA LYS A 569 14.37 -8.87 -42.45
C LYS A 569 14.61 -10.36 -42.70
N ARG A 570 15.41 -11.01 -41.85
CA ARG A 570 15.68 -12.45 -41.94
C ARG A 570 14.44 -13.29 -41.66
N TRP A 571 13.68 -12.94 -40.62
CA TRP A 571 12.43 -13.60 -40.29
C TRP A 571 11.40 -13.44 -41.41
N ALA A 572 11.22 -12.23 -41.94
CA ALA A 572 10.28 -11.92 -43.02
C ALA A 572 10.61 -12.70 -44.30
N GLN A 573 11.90 -12.76 -44.67
CA GLN A 573 12.37 -13.54 -45.82
C GLN A 573 12.11 -15.04 -45.67
N ASN A 574 12.35 -15.61 -44.48
CA ASN A 574 12.12 -17.03 -44.22
C ASN A 574 10.64 -17.41 -44.23
N ASN A 575 9.74 -16.44 -44.00
CA ASN A 575 8.31 -16.66 -43.87
C ASN A 575 7.48 -16.13 -45.05
N GLY A 576 8.11 -15.53 -46.06
CA GLY A 576 7.41 -14.99 -47.24
C GLY A 576 6.52 -13.78 -46.92
N VAL A 577 6.88 -13.02 -45.89
CA VAL A 577 6.21 -11.80 -45.43
C VAL A 577 6.98 -10.59 -45.97
N THR A 578 6.28 -9.54 -46.38
CA THR A 578 6.90 -8.26 -46.77
C THR A 578 6.84 -7.30 -45.59
N VAL A 579 7.99 -6.83 -45.12
CA VAL A 579 8.08 -5.84 -44.04
C VAL A 579 8.50 -4.49 -44.62
N VAL A 580 7.75 -3.43 -44.32
CA VAL A 580 8.06 -2.05 -44.67
C VAL A 580 8.46 -1.31 -43.40
N PHE A 581 9.61 -0.63 -43.43
CA PHE A 581 10.04 0.23 -42.34
C PHE A 581 9.68 1.67 -42.68
N ASN A 582 8.81 2.28 -41.87
CA ASN A 582 8.53 3.69 -41.87
C ASN A 582 9.46 4.34 -40.85
N GLU A 583 10.37 5.19 -41.31
CA GLU A 583 11.36 5.84 -40.45
C GLU A 583 10.76 7.15 -39.90
N ILE A 584 10.82 7.35 -38.58
CA ILE A 584 10.51 8.63 -37.94
C ILE A 584 11.77 9.23 -37.32
N ASP A 585 11.94 10.52 -37.49
CA ASP A 585 13.08 11.29 -37.00
C ASP A 585 12.65 12.39 -36.03
N GLN A 586 13.60 13.17 -35.52
CA GLN A 586 13.35 14.28 -34.60
C GLN A 586 12.44 15.39 -35.18
N ASN A 587 12.21 15.40 -36.50
CA ASN A 587 11.35 16.37 -37.16
C ASN A 587 9.92 15.83 -37.38
N SER A 588 9.66 14.58 -36.98
CA SER A 588 8.37 13.92 -37.17
C SER A 588 7.44 14.20 -35.98
N ASP A 589 6.19 14.56 -36.22
CA ASP A 589 5.19 14.88 -35.18
C ASP A 589 4.96 13.73 -34.16
N SER A 590 5.29 12.49 -34.55
CA SER A 590 5.15 11.29 -33.72
C SER A 590 6.42 10.94 -32.93
N TYR A 591 7.50 11.73 -33.04
CA TYR A 591 8.75 11.49 -32.31
C TYR A 591 8.67 11.97 -30.85
N GLN A 592 9.32 11.24 -29.95
CA GLN A 592 9.45 11.58 -28.54
C GLN A 592 10.93 11.49 -28.13
N ASP A 593 11.41 12.45 -27.34
CA ASP A 593 12.84 12.57 -27.00
C ASP A 593 13.41 11.34 -26.28
N TYR A 594 12.56 10.60 -25.56
CA TYR A 594 12.92 9.39 -24.83
C TYR A 594 13.01 8.12 -25.69
N TYR A 595 12.66 8.16 -26.98
CA TYR A 595 12.86 7.01 -27.85
C TYR A 595 14.34 6.73 -28.08
N SER A 596 14.70 5.45 -28.17
CA SER A 596 16.07 5.02 -28.48
C SER A 596 16.27 4.97 -30.00
N ASP A 597 17.50 5.20 -30.46
CA ASP A 597 17.83 5.05 -31.88
C ASP A 597 17.67 3.58 -32.32
N GLY A 598 17.03 3.36 -33.47
CA GLY A 598 16.66 2.04 -33.97
C GLY A 598 15.49 1.36 -33.25
N GLN A 599 14.83 2.02 -32.29
CA GLN A 599 13.66 1.47 -31.60
C GLN A 599 12.46 1.36 -32.54
N ILE A 600 11.80 0.21 -32.55
CA ILE A 600 10.53 0.04 -33.26
C ILE A 600 9.40 0.34 -32.29
N ILE A 601 8.60 1.35 -32.61
CA ILE A 601 7.54 1.87 -31.73
C ILE A 601 6.13 1.44 -32.16
N TYR A 602 6.02 0.84 -33.35
CA TYR A 602 4.75 0.39 -33.89
C TYR A 602 4.97 -0.81 -34.81
N GLN A 603 4.05 -1.77 -34.75
CA GLN A 603 3.89 -2.83 -35.72
C GLN A 603 2.42 -2.97 -36.11
N SER A 604 2.13 -3.11 -37.40
CA SER A 604 0.76 -3.09 -37.93
C SER A 604 -0.04 -4.39 -37.70
N VAL A 605 0.60 -5.44 -37.20
CA VAL A 605 0.01 -6.77 -36.94
C VAL A 605 0.39 -7.18 -35.53
N GLU A 606 -0.53 -7.74 -34.75
CA GLU A 606 -0.27 -8.07 -33.35
C GLU A 606 0.63 -9.31 -33.19
N PRO A 607 1.52 -9.36 -32.18
CA PRO A 607 2.28 -10.56 -31.90
C PRO A 607 1.32 -11.71 -31.56
N GLY A 608 1.42 -12.83 -32.28
CA GLY A 608 0.49 -13.96 -32.11
C GLY A 608 -0.51 -14.12 -33.26
N ASP A 609 -0.66 -13.12 -34.13
CA ASP A 609 -1.51 -13.22 -35.31
C ASP A 609 -0.92 -14.15 -36.38
N TYR A 610 -1.80 -14.81 -37.14
CA TYR A 610 -1.40 -15.65 -38.26
C TYR A 610 -1.11 -14.82 -39.51
N HIS A 611 0.05 -15.03 -40.13
CA HIS A 611 0.39 -14.50 -41.45
C HIS A 611 0.19 -15.53 -42.56
N GLN A 612 -0.03 -15.05 -43.78
CA GLN A 612 -0.04 -15.84 -45.01
C GLN A 612 1.16 -15.42 -45.88
N LYS A 613 1.52 -16.26 -46.87
CA LYS A 613 2.50 -15.83 -47.90
C LYS A 613 1.97 -14.56 -48.57
N GLN A 614 2.79 -13.51 -48.60
CA GLN A 614 2.46 -12.14 -49.06
C GLN A 614 1.76 -11.22 -48.04
N THR A 615 1.72 -11.55 -46.74
CA THR A 615 1.31 -10.58 -45.71
C THR A 615 2.26 -9.37 -45.70
N TYR A 616 1.69 -8.17 -45.57
CA TYR A 616 2.42 -6.91 -45.43
C TYR A 616 2.40 -6.45 -43.96
N ILE A 617 3.57 -6.20 -43.40
CA ILE A 617 3.71 -5.66 -42.03
C ILE A 617 4.43 -4.32 -42.12
N GLU A 618 3.80 -3.27 -41.62
CA GLU A 618 4.42 -1.96 -41.46
C GLU A 618 4.99 -1.83 -40.05
N LEU A 619 6.24 -1.40 -39.98
CA LEU A 619 6.94 -1.12 -38.73
C LEU A 619 7.36 0.34 -38.72
N THR A 620 7.09 1.04 -37.62
CA THR A 620 7.63 2.40 -37.42
C THR A 620 8.90 2.30 -36.60
N ILE A 621 10.03 2.69 -37.19
CA ILE A 621 11.35 2.68 -36.56
C ILE A 621 11.83 4.11 -36.33
N VAL A 622 12.37 4.34 -35.15
CA VAL A 622 12.99 5.62 -34.79
C VAL A 622 14.38 5.65 -35.39
N VAL A 623 14.65 6.66 -36.21
CA VAL A 623 15.97 6.96 -36.75
C VAL A 623 16.39 8.31 -36.20
N LYS A 624 17.33 8.29 -35.26
CA LYS A 624 17.96 9.54 -34.84
C LYS A 624 18.98 9.90 -35.91
N SER A 625 18.70 10.96 -36.68
CA SER A 625 19.71 11.58 -37.53
C SER A 625 20.94 11.87 -36.68
N GLU A 626 22.12 11.44 -37.12
CA GLU A 626 23.39 11.89 -36.56
C GLU A 626 23.43 13.41 -36.65
N VAL A 627 23.18 14.08 -35.53
CA VAL A 627 23.71 15.41 -35.33
C VAL A 627 25.22 15.18 -35.26
N GLU A 628 25.96 15.60 -36.28
CA GLU A 628 27.41 15.74 -36.18
C GLU A 628 27.69 16.53 -34.89
N GLU A 629 28.25 15.86 -33.88
CA GLU A 629 28.74 16.54 -32.69
C GLU A 629 29.71 17.64 -33.16
N PRO A 630 29.54 18.91 -32.75
CA PRO A 630 30.59 19.87 -32.96
C PRO A 630 31.80 19.40 -32.14
N LYS A 631 32.84 18.92 -32.83
CA LYS A 631 34.13 18.57 -32.24
C LYS A 631 34.68 19.79 -31.50
N GLY A 632 34.48 19.82 -30.18
CA GLY A 632 35.13 20.79 -29.32
C GLY A 632 36.64 20.61 -29.40
N VAL A 633 37.38 21.71 -29.48
CA VAL A 633 38.86 21.67 -29.44
C VAL A 633 39.27 21.89 -27.99
N THR A 634 40.13 21.02 -27.45
CA THR A 634 40.63 21.19 -26.07
C THR A 634 41.75 22.22 -26.08
N ILE A 635 41.53 23.38 -25.48
CA ILE A 635 42.54 24.45 -25.36
C ILE A 635 43.50 24.11 -24.21
N PRO A 636 44.83 24.05 -24.46
CA PRO A 636 45.85 23.88 -23.42
C PRO A 636 45.91 25.06 -22.45
N ASP A 637 46.59 24.85 -21.32
CA ASP A 637 47.04 25.93 -20.46
C ASP A 637 48.41 26.41 -20.95
N PHE A 638 48.45 27.57 -21.58
CA PHE A 638 49.67 28.18 -22.13
C PHE A 638 50.43 29.00 -21.08
N ILE A 639 49.93 29.14 -19.85
CA ILE A 639 50.62 29.91 -18.81
C ILE A 639 51.94 29.22 -18.46
N GLY A 640 53.05 29.92 -18.69
CA GLY A 640 54.41 29.39 -18.52
C GLY A 640 55.06 28.88 -19.81
N ASP A 641 54.31 28.75 -20.91
CA ASP A 641 54.83 28.39 -22.22
C ASP A 641 55.32 29.63 -23.00
N THR A 642 56.12 29.41 -24.04
CA THR A 642 56.52 30.49 -24.95
C THR A 642 55.38 30.84 -25.92
N VAL A 643 55.34 32.09 -26.36
CA VAL A 643 54.40 32.53 -27.41
C VAL A 643 54.53 31.69 -28.69
N ALA A 644 55.74 31.27 -29.04
CA ALA A 644 55.98 30.41 -30.21
C ALA A 644 55.25 29.07 -30.12
N ASP A 645 55.27 28.43 -28.94
CA ASP A 645 54.63 27.14 -28.72
C ASP A 645 53.10 27.26 -28.78
N ALA A 646 52.55 28.34 -28.19
CA ALA A 646 51.13 28.64 -28.25
C ALA A 646 50.66 28.91 -29.70
N ILE A 647 51.45 29.65 -30.50
CA ILE A 647 51.17 29.90 -31.92
C ILE A 647 51.23 28.59 -32.73
N ALA A 648 52.21 27.73 -32.47
CA ALA A 648 52.35 26.45 -33.16
C ALA A 648 51.13 25.55 -32.90
N TRP A 649 50.67 25.49 -31.66
CA TRP A 649 49.43 24.77 -31.32
C TRP A 649 48.22 25.39 -32.01
N ALA A 650 48.08 26.72 -31.98
CA ALA A 650 46.93 27.42 -32.53
C ALA A 650 46.78 27.20 -34.04
N ASN A 651 47.88 27.30 -34.80
CA ASN A 651 47.90 27.05 -36.24
C ASN A 651 47.49 25.61 -36.60
N GLY A 652 47.89 24.63 -35.79
CA GLY A 652 47.51 23.22 -35.98
C GLY A 652 46.04 22.91 -35.69
N ASN A 653 45.35 23.80 -34.97
CA ASN A 653 43.99 23.56 -34.47
C ASN A 653 42.98 24.62 -34.92
N GLY A 654 43.36 25.49 -35.87
CA GLY A 654 42.47 26.50 -36.46
C GLY A 654 42.18 27.70 -35.54
N PHE A 655 43.10 28.03 -34.63
CA PHE A 655 43.07 29.21 -33.77
C PHE A 655 44.18 30.21 -34.15
N THR A 656 44.03 31.46 -33.72
CA THR A 656 45.07 32.49 -33.77
C THR A 656 45.45 32.92 -32.35
N ILE A 657 46.73 33.22 -32.13
CA ILE A 657 47.24 33.78 -30.87
C ILE A 657 47.67 35.22 -31.09
N GLU A 658 47.15 36.12 -30.26
CA GLU A 658 47.54 37.53 -30.23
C GLU A 658 48.28 37.82 -28.91
N ALA A 659 49.59 38.09 -28.99
CA ALA A 659 50.42 38.36 -27.83
C ALA A 659 50.53 39.86 -27.54
N ILE A 660 50.38 40.26 -26.28
CA ILE A 660 50.45 41.66 -25.84
C ILE A 660 51.49 41.81 -24.71
N PRO A 661 52.51 42.70 -24.86
CA PRO A 661 52.82 43.51 -26.05
C PRO A 661 53.38 42.68 -27.22
N SER A 662 53.05 43.08 -28.46
CA SER A 662 53.41 42.35 -29.67
C SER A 662 54.89 42.47 -30.01
N GLY A 663 55.58 41.34 -30.26
CA GLY A 663 56.86 41.36 -30.97
C GLY A 663 57.90 40.32 -30.53
N ASP A 664 57.73 39.63 -29.41
CA ASP A 664 58.70 38.63 -28.94
C ASP A 664 58.06 37.25 -28.79
N THR A 665 58.37 36.36 -29.73
CA THR A 665 57.86 34.98 -29.72
C THR A 665 58.54 34.10 -28.66
N THR A 666 59.62 34.58 -28.03
CA THR A 666 60.32 33.88 -26.95
C THR A 666 59.83 34.28 -25.56
N ALA A 667 58.96 35.29 -25.47
CA ALA A 667 58.39 35.73 -24.20
C ALA A 667 57.47 34.66 -23.59
N ILE A 668 57.45 34.61 -22.26
CA ILE A 668 56.64 33.66 -21.50
C ILE A 668 55.24 34.23 -21.25
N ILE A 669 54.23 33.40 -21.50
CA ILE A 669 52.81 33.74 -21.34
C ILE A 669 52.44 33.73 -19.84
N GLU A 670 51.81 34.81 -19.38
CA GLU A 670 51.34 34.96 -18.00
C GLU A 670 49.83 34.78 -17.85
N SER A 671 49.08 35.05 -18.92
CA SER A 671 47.63 34.85 -18.93
C SER A 671 47.12 34.64 -20.35
N GLN A 672 45.96 33.96 -20.45
CA GLN A 672 45.26 33.72 -21.70
C GLN A 672 43.77 34.07 -21.57
N SER A 673 43.17 34.57 -22.64
CA SER A 673 41.79 35.06 -22.66
C SER A 673 40.73 33.95 -22.62
N ILE A 674 41.09 32.72 -23.01
CA ILE A 674 40.18 31.57 -23.03
C ILE A 674 40.68 30.53 -22.04
N ARG A 675 39.78 30.02 -21.17
CA ARG A 675 40.16 29.04 -20.15
C ARG A 675 40.61 27.71 -20.77
N PRO A 676 41.61 27.03 -20.18
CA PRO A 676 42.01 25.69 -20.60
C PRO A 676 40.85 24.69 -20.45
N GLY A 677 40.74 23.75 -21.39
CA GLY A 677 39.68 22.73 -21.40
C GLY A 677 38.89 22.69 -22.72
N LEU A 678 37.78 21.94 -22.72
CA LEU A 678 36.98 21.73 -23.93
C LEU A 678 36.29 23.04 -24.35
N TYR A 679 36.66 23.57 -25.52
CA TYR A 679 36.11 24.81 -26.06
C TYR A 679 35.23 24.54 -27.29
N GLN A 680 33.99 24.99 -27.21
CA GLN A 680 32.95 24.81 -28.24
C GLN A 680 32.42 26.16 -28.79
N GLY A 681 33.10 27.28 -28.51
CA GLY A 681 32.71 28.59 -29.01
C GLY A 681 33.17 28.86 -30.46
N GLU A 682 32.50 29.81 -31.14
CA GLU A 682 32.84 30.20 -32.52
C GLU A 682 34.09 31.10 -32.61
N HIS A 683 34.49 31.74 -31.51
CA HIS A 683 35.64 32.64 -31.48
C HIS A 683 36.97 31.87 -31.43
N ARG A 684 37.76 31.96 -32.51
CA ARG A 684 39.03 31.24 -32.66
C ARG A 684 40.28 32.10 -32.41
N ASN A 685 40.16 33.25 -31.75
CA ASN A 685 41.30 34.09 -31.37
C ASN A 685 41.54 34.06 -29.85
N ILE A 686 42.75 33.69 -29.43
CA ILE A 686 43.18 33.64 -28.02
C ILE A 686 44.18 34.77 -27.80
N VAL A 687 43.87 35.70 -26.90
CA VAL A 687 44.76 36.80 -26.53
C VAL A 687 45.59 36.37 -25.33
N VAL A 688 46.91 36.52 -25.42
CA VAL A 688 47.85 36.16 -24.35
C VAL A 688 48.66 37.37 -23.90
N SER A 689 48.84 37.54 -22.60
CA SER A 689 49.71 38.59 -22.06
C SER A 689 51.08 38.01 -21.71
N VAL A 690 52.16 38.72 -22.05
CA VAL A 690 53.53 38.19 -21.94
C VAL A 690 54.43 39.07 -21.08
N ARG A 691 55.36 38.45 -20.36
CA ARG A 691 56.45 39.15 -19.66
C ARG A 691 57.74 39.04 -20.48
N ILE A 692 58.29 40.19 -20.87
CA ILE A 692 59.61 40.26 -21.50
C ILE A 692 60.66 40.26 -20.38
N GLU A 693 61.47 39.21 -20.28
CA GLU A 693 62.63 39.20 -19.39
C GLU A 693 63.72 40.11 -20.01
N SER A 694 63.91 41.29 -19.43
CA SER A 694 65.03 42.17 -19.79
C SER A 694 66.36 41.49 -19.42
N GLU A 695 67.24 41.29 -20.41
CA GLU A 695 68.61 40.79 -20.23
C GLU A 695 69.31 41.51 -19.06
N LYS A 696 69.72 40.73 -18.05
CA LYS A 696 70.83 41.13 -17.17
C LYS A 696 72.13 40.90 -17.97
N PRO A 697 73.01 41.89 -18.10
CA PRO A 697 74.20 41.77 -18.94
C PRO A 697 75.25 40.87 -18.27
N GLU A 698 75.80 39.92 -19.02
CA GLU A 698 77.05 39.24 -18.66
C GLU A 698 78.25 40.16 -18.95
N ASN A 699 79.17 40.23 -18.00
CA ASN A 699 80.38 41.04 -17.99
C ASN A 699 81.23 40.92 -19.27
N GLN A 700 81.63 42.08 -19.83
CA GLN A 700 82.94 42.23 -20.47
C GLN A 700 83.72 43.38 -19.81
N ASN A 701 84.82 43.00 -19.17
CA ASN A 701 85.95 43.88 -18.94
C ASN A 701 86.65 44.14 -20.29
N SER A 702 86.83 45.40 -20.65
CA SER A 702 87.90 45.86 -21.54
C SER A 702 88.22 47.33 -21.27
N ASN A 703 89.41 47.56 -20.70
CA ASN A 703 90.34 48.70 -20.87
C ASN A 703 89.70 50.04 -21.29
N GLU A 704 89.64 51.04 -20.41
CA GLU A 704 90.68 52.04 -20.07
C GLU A 704 90.17 52.92 -18.93
#